data_AF-A0A955S1D5-F1
#
_entry.id   AF-A0A955S1D5-F1
#
_cell.length_a   1.000
_cell.length_b   1.000
_cell.length_c   1.000
_cell.angle_alpha   90.00
_cell.angle_beta   90.00
_cell.angle_gamma   90.00
#
_symmetry.space_group_name_H-M   'P 1'
#
loop_
_entity.id
_entity.type
_entity.pdbx_description
1 polymer ?
#
loop_
_entity_poly.entity_id
_entity_poly.type
_entity_poly.pdbx_seq_one_letter_code
_entity_poly.pdbx_strand_id
1 'polypeptide(L)'
;MKQVIRNLLFAAVTGLMLAVVAGRPVEANNFYYFSEKKPNFSSSQLTDHYKTSVFSPKIEIGKISNLFPDTVRHVYWIGKTDLQTKPYELYAIWFGPDGTERQHERCRWGGTSEYRSEMKFPKKKGAELLGQWVLQIQDATGDIMLRERFYVGPAMNILMDDPASRWDNADYNIKGADAVVLLNDVRYKVHEEHGITKTVYKRIKILTEAGKVFNEFYEPYKERQFPRIKFAHTVKPDGRINSDAQQFAGVLQRVPPHYRSARVMFVRMLQVEPGDIVEYEMIFEEPFLPAEDLVYDEFLISEGMPVLEARYTVTVPESMDLQYNMLNTDAEPAVTRIAAAAQNLLTWERRNIPPVAGESAMPDYRRLGESVIISSAREWGQVADWWQAHTRKKLQLTDGIEEVVRDIRNRQRTSADALLPIFAGVAERPVIAGIVVDDESGWSRPDKGIPLVEPAKIAAWITRLPVFAASLQPVAVWLRAADRQEVAAEMSRDLTTALRSTGDHVREFLGDIYDFVRYDTDPVGFDFAWADPEPVPAETTLEKKNGDAKNRVVLLRTLLRAAGFESQTVLLRTAEHGRLAPGVCGLGEFNHVVAMTRIGADEYVLDPLARYYRGWTLPTRTYGAEGVVVGGGEVRSVTVPAQDPSEGHTQVDIALTMNKEFNVSGKLRIEYFGRVDAEMKNEFNSWDQNGIAAFLRRQLSDYIPGGDFDKANLFNQEKRTRNARVQLGLQVTKPWITGEAPWNVVLIGPDAFFPEYVRKGRVHGVHLSGLRDVRITSRVKLPESIAVGDLPQDVLVESKYLSYAARFRKDNQGGLVLEARFAEKKTDIGKDEYAAFLADYEKMAGALGAGISLIPAPPKAPAPVAGSR
;
A
#
# COMPACT_ATOMS: atom_id res chain seq x y z
N MET A 1 33.32 10.07 25.98
CA MET A 1 32.21 10.75 25.26
C MET A 1 32.64 11.41 23.95
N LYS A 2 33.55 12.40 23.92
CA LYS A 2 34.03 13.02 22.66
C LYS A 2 34.74 12.03 21.70
N GLN A 3 35.46 11.03 22.21
CA GLN A 3 36.09 9.97 21.40
C GLN A 3 35.07 8.98 20.81
N VAL A 4 33.98 8.70 21.55
CA VAL A 4 32.87 7.83 21.10
C VAL A 4 32.05 8.52 20.01
N ILE A 5 31.80 9.83 20.17
CA ILE A 5 31.15 10.66 19.15
C ILE A 5 32.02 10.78 17.89
N ARG A 6 33.34 10.89 18.04
CA ARG A 6 34.29 10.95 16.91
C ARG A 6 34.40 9.61 16.15
N ASN A 7 34.31 8.47 16.84
CA ASN A 7 34.29 7.15 16.20
C ASN A 7 32.93 6.82 15.55
N LEU A 8 31.81 7.30 16.11
CA LEU A 8 30.47 7.22 15.49
C LEU A 8 30.36 8.10 14.24
N LEU A 9 30.95 9.30 14.26
CA LEU A 9 31.03 10.17 13.07
C LEU A 9 31.95 9.58 11.99
N PHE A 10 33.05 8.92 12.36
CA PHE A 10 33.92 8.27 11.38
C PHE A 10 33.25 7.06 10.73
N ALA A 11 32.57 6.19 11.50
CA ALA A 11 31.81 5.06 10.96
C ALA A 11 30.61 5.48 10.09
N ALA A 12 29.92 6.57 10.44
CA ALA A 12 28.85 7.15 9.64
C ALA A 12 29.37 7.74 8.31
N VAL A 13 30.53 8.39 8.31
CA VAL A 13 31.15 8.97 7.11
C VAL A 13 31.76 7.91 6.19
N THR A 14 32.34 6.83 6.73
CA THR A 14 32.86 5.70 5.94
C THR A 14 31.74 4.85 5.34
N GLY A 15 30.61 4.68 6.04
CA GLY A 15 29.41 4.02 5.51
C GLY A 15 28.70 4.82 4.40
N LEU A 16 28.67 6.16 4.52
CA LEU A 16 28.09 7.02 3.48
C LEU A 16 28.95 7.09 2.20
N MET A 17 30.28 7.08 2.34
CA MET A 17 31.20 7.16 1.19
C MET A 17 31.22 5.89 0.33
N LEU A 18 30.96 4.71 0.91
CA LEU A 18 30.87 3.44 0.15
C LEU A 18 29.56 3.32 -0.66
N ALA A 19 28.46 3.94 -0.20
CA ALA A 19 27.20 3.98 -0.94
C ALA A 19 27.25 4.93 -2.17
N VAL A 20 28.05 6.00 -2.10
CA VAL A 20 28.21 7.00 -3.17
C VAL A 20 29.00 6.45 -4.37
N VAL A 21 29.82 5.42 -4.19
CA VAL A 21 30.64 4.83 -5.28
C VAL A 21 29.88 3.73 -6.06
N ALA A 22 28.75 3.21 -5.57
CA ALA A 22 28.08 2.04 -6.15
C ALA A 22 26.77 2.29 -6.92
N GLY A 23 26.26 3.53 -6.99
CA GLY A 23 25.21 3.93 -7.94
C GLY A 23 23.91 3.10 -7.95
N ARG A 24 23.45 2.56 -6.80
CA ARG A 24 22.17 1.83 -6.68
C ARG A 24 21.25 2.42 -5.60
N PRO A 25 19.92 2.37 -5.78
CA PRO A 25 18.94 2.98 -4.88
C PRO A 25 18.87 2.24 -3.53
N VAL A 26 18.81 3.02 -2.45
CA VAL A 26 18.36 2.55 -1.13
C VAL A 26 16.83 2.62 -1.17
N GLU A 27 16.18 1.46 -1.36
CA GLU A 27 14.76 1.33 -1.08
C GLU A 27 14.51 1.73 0.39
N ALA A 28 13.41 2.44 0.62
CA ALA A 28 13.05 2.96 1.93
C ALA A 28 12.61 1.84 2.88
N ASN A 29 13.56 0.99 3.31
CA ASN A 29 13.43 0.25 4.55
C ASN A 29 13.58 1.27 5.69
N ASN A 30 12.47 1.48 6.41
CA ASN A 30 12.41 2.38 7.55
C ASN A 30 13.48 1.97 8.60
N PHE A 31 14.56 2.74 8.68
CA PHE A 31 15.58 2.59 9.72
C PHE A 31 14.96 2.98 11.08
N TYR A 32 14.64 2.01 11.92
CA TYR A 32 14.20 2.24 13.30
C TYR A 32 15.37 2.04 14.28
N TYR A 33 15.68 3.08 15.06
CA TYR A 33 16.72 3.04 16.09
C TYR A 33 16.17 2.48 17.41
N PHE A 34 16.77 1.41 17.93
CA PHE A 34 16.40 0.81 19.21
C PHE A 34 17.27 1.34 20.37
N SER A 35 16.66 1.62 21.52
CA SER A 35 17.39 1.97 22.75
C SER A 35 17.63 0.74 23.61
N GLU A 36 18.86 0.60 24.09
CA GLU A 36 19.33 -0.54 24.89
C GLU A 36 18.71 -0.52 26.29
N LYS A 37 17.81 -1.47 26.58
CA LYS A 37 17.57 -1.93 27.95
C LYS A 37 17.50 -3.45 27.97
N LYS A 38 18.56 -4.07 28.48
CA LYS A 38 18.66 -5.51 28.74
C LYS A 38 17.77 -5.89 29.93
N PRO A 39 16.93 -6.94 29.81
CA PRO A 39 16.51 -7.74 30.95
C PRO A 39 17.35 -9.02 31.02
N ASN A 40 17.91 -9.30 32.19
CA ASN A 40 18.61 -10.55 32.49
C ASN A 40 17.59 -11.68 32.66
N PHE A 41 17.75 -12.79 31.94
CA PHE A 41 17.14 -14.08 32.28
C PHE A 41 18.20 -15.18 32.27
N SER A 42 18.28 -15.94 33.36
CA SER A 42 19.25 -17.02 33.59
C SER A 42 18.75 -18.35 33.02
N SER A 43 19.70 -19.13 32.49
CA SER A 43 19.56 -20.33 31.68
C SER A 43 19.17 -21.63 32.40
N SER A 44 18.32 -21.61 33.43
CA SER A 44 18.09 -22.81 34.28
C SER A 44 16.64 -23.21 34.57
N GLN A 45 15.67 -22.92 33.69
CA GLN A 45 14.26 -23.32 33.90
C GLN A 45 13.56 -23.91 32.65
N LEU A 46 14.29 -24.60 31.76
CA LEU A 46 13.73 -25.22 30.53
C LEU A 46 13.67 -26.75 30.56
N THR A 47 13.30 -27.34 31.70
CA THR A 47 12.91 -28.75 31.79
C THR A 47 11.76 -28.87 32.77
N ASP A 48 10.55 -28.67 32.26
CA ASP A 48 9.30 -29.30 32.69
C ASP A 48 8.16 -28.49 32.10
N HIS A 49 7.43 -29.05 31.12
CA HIS A 49 5.97 -28.90 30.89
C HIS A 49 5.59 -29.38 29.48
N TYR A 50 5.21 -30.65 29.36
CA TYR A 50 4.27 -31.15 28.33
C TYR A 50 3.44 -32.27 28.96
N LYS A 51 2.33 -31.89 29.60
CA LYS A 51 1.21 -32.79 29.93
C LYS A 51 -0.08 -32.05 29.59
N THR A 52 -1.05 -32.79 29.06
CA THR A 52 -2.31 -32.38 28.39
C THR A 52 -2.05 -32.02 26.91
N SER A 53 -2.69 -32.58 25.87
CA SER A 53 -4.06 -33.12 25.67
C SER A 53 -4.06 -34.37 24.75
N VAL A 54 -5.24 -34.86 24.36
CA VAL A 54 -5.65 -36.27 24.13
C VAL A 54 -5.99 -36.56 22.65
N PHE A 55 -5.69 -37.79 22.19
CA PHE A 55 -6.00 -38.49 20.91
C PHE A 55 -5.55 -37.87 19.58
N SER A 56 -4.28 -38.09 19.23
CA SER A 56 -3.78 -38.23 17.86
C SER A 56 -2.60 -39.19 17.91
N PRO A 57 -2.40 -40.10 16.93
CA PRO A 57 -1.32 -41.06 17.00
C PRO A 57 0.03 -40.35 17.04
N LYS A 58 0.71 -40.42 18.20
CA LYS A 58 2.03 -39.82 18.39
C LYS A 58 3.08 -40.67 17.67
N ILE A 59 3.44 -40.28 16.46
CA ILE A 59 4.62 -40.79 15.76
C ILE A 59 5.79 -39.84 16.01
N GLU A 60 6.66 -40.19 16.95
CA GLU A 60 7.96 -39.53 17.11
C GLU A 60 8.94 -40.14 16.11
N ILE A 61 9.38 -39.37 15.10
CA ILE A 61 10.46 -39.81 14.19
C ILE A 61 11.80 -39.52 14.86
N GLY A 62 12.45 -40.57 15.36
CA GLY A 62 13.78 -40.48 15.98
C GLY A 62 14.91 -40.29 14.96
N LYS A 63 15.75 -39.27 15.20
CA LYS A 63 17.14 -39.03 14.73
C LYS A 63 17.54 -39.68 13.39
N ILE A 64 17.49 -38.90 12.30
CA ILE A 64 18.27 -39.19 11.09
C ILE A 64 19.75 -38.92 11.42
N SER A 65 20.51 -39.97 11.75
CA SER A 65 21.94 -39.84 11.98
C SER A 65 22.69 -39.77 10.65
N ASN A 66 23.06 -38.56 10.23
CA ASN A 66 24.12 -38.35 9.24
C ASN A 66 25.45 -38.78 9.88
N LEU A 67 25.93 -39.99 9.57
CA LEU A 67 27.23 -40.42 10.08
C LEU A 67 28.39 -39.88 9.23
N PHE A 68 28.27 -39.70 7.91
CA PHE A 68 29.33 -39.08 7.08
C PHE A 68 28.75 -38.53 5.75
N PRO A 69 29.27 -37.41 5.21
CA PRO A 69 28.72 -36.69 4.05
C PRO A 69 28.73 -37.46 2.72
N ASP A 70 29.54 -38.52 2.57
CA ASP A 70 29.69 -39.21 1.27
C ASP A 70 28.95 -40.55 1.15
N THR A 71 28.28 -41.03 2.20
CA THR A 71 27.54 -42.30 2.13
C THR A 71 26.35 -42.35 3.10
N VAL A 72 25.19 -41.88 2.67
CA VAL A 72 23.93 -42.30 3.32
C VAL A 72 23.75 -43.79 3.03
N ARG A 73 24.13 -44.64 4.00
CA ARG A 73 24.04 -46.12 3.87
C ARG A 73 22.76 -46.69 4.44
N HIS A 74 22.21 -45.99 5.44
CA HIS A 74 21.08 -46.43 6.24
C HIS A 74 20.24 -45.20 6.57
N VAL A 75 18.96 -45.23 6.26
CA VAL A 75 18.00 -44.33 6.88
C VAL A 75 17.22 -45.15 7.89
N TYR A 76 17.28 -44.70 9.15
CA TYR A 76 16.63 -45.35 10.27
C TYR A 76 15.35 -44.61 10.59
N TRP A 77 14.27 -45.38 10.71
CA TRP A 77 13.00 -44.89 11.21
C TRP A 77 12.75 -45.58 12.53
N ILE A 78 12.66 -44.77 13.59
CA ILE A 78 12.18 -45.24 14.88
C ILE A 78 10.93 -44.43 15.12
N GLY A 79 9.79 -45.12 15.11
CA GLY A 79 8.49 -44.54 15.38
C GLY A 79 7.85 -45.27 16.56
N LYS A 80 7.32 -44.51 17.51
CA LYS A 80 6.31 -45.04 18.44
C LYS A 80 4.95 -44.82 17.81
N THR A 81 4.03 -45.75 18.01
CA THR A 81 2.64 -45.58 17.59
C THR A 81 1.72 -46.23 18.60
N ASP A 82 0.63 -45.56 18.91
CA ASP A 82 -0.50 -46.06 19.70
C ASP A 82 -1.52 -46.83 18.84
N LEU A 83 -1.27 -47.01 17.54
CA LEU A 83 -2.08 -47.78 16.59
C LEU A 83 -2.00 -49.31 16.81
N GLN A 84 -2.02 -49.78 18.06
CA GLN A 84 -1.68 -51.14 18.51
C GLN A 84 -2.58 -52.29 17.98
N THR A 85 -3.58 -52.04 17.12
CA THR A 85 -4.65 -53.02 16.87
C THR A 85 -4.93 -53.38 15.41
N LYS A 86 -4.26 -52.79 14.41
CA LYS A 86 -4.49 -53.14 12.97
C LYS A 86 -3.18 -53.24 12.18
N PRO A 87 -3.09 -54.10 11.15
CA PRO A 87 -1.94 -54.12 10.25
C PRO A 87 -1.93 -52.87 9.35
N TYR A 88 -0.77 -52.21 9.25
CA TYR A 88 -0.54 -51.05 8.39
C TYR A 88 0.64 -51.33 7.43
N GLU A 89 0.60 -50.70 6.25
CA GLU A 89 1.70 -50.70 5.29
C GLU A 89 2.40 -49.34 5.31
N LEU A 90 3.71 -49.33 5.56
CA LEU A 90 4.55 -48.14 5.48
C LEU A 90 5.22 -48.08 4.11
N TYR A 91 5.18 -46.92 3.51
CA TYR A 91 5.80 -46.61 2.23
C TYR A 91 6.83 -45.50 2.42
N ALA A 92 8.04 -45.74 1.94
CA ALA A 92 8.97 -44.65 1.65
C ALA A 92 9.02 -44.48 0.14
N ILE A 93 8.63 -43.30 -0.32
CA ILE A 93 8.54 -42.96 -1.74
C ILE A 93 9.56 -41.88 -2.02
N TRP A 94 10.47 -42.14 -2.94
CA TRP A 94 11.48 -41.18 -3.37
C TRP A 94 11.09 -40.54 -4.70
N PHE A 95 11.13 -39.21 -4.72
CA PHE A 95 10.95 -38.41 -5.91
C PHE A 95 12.30 -37.88 -6.38
N GLY A 96 12.57 -38.10 -7.67
CA GLY A 96 13.73 -37.54 -8.35
C GLY A 96 13.72 -36.00 -8.34
N PRO A 97 14.84 -35.35 -8.69
CA PRO A 97 14.94 -33.88 -8.77
C PRO A 97 13.94 -33.23 -9.75
N ASP A 98 13.40 -34.02 -10.68
CA ASP A 98 12.36 -33.65 -11.65
C ASP A 98 10.93 -33.88 -11.12
N GLY A 99 10.77 -34.30 -9.86
CA GLY A 99 9.48 -34.60 -9.25
C GLY A 99 8.87 -35.94 -9.68
N THR A 100 9.59 -36.76 -10.45
CA THR A 100 9.11 -38.09 -10.84
C THR A 100 9.31 -39.08 -9.71
N GLU A 101 8.31 -39.92 -9.41
CA GLU A 101 8.49 -41.03 -8.49
C GLU A 101 9.47 -42.04 -9.12
N ARG A 102 10.53 -42.36 -8.40
CA ARG A 102 11.60 -43.23 -8.93
C ARG A 102 11.87 -44.45 -8.07
N GLN A 103 11.48 -44.45 -6.79
CA GLN A 103 11.65 -45.60 -5.92
C GLN A 103 10.57 -45.66 -4.85
N HIS A 104 10.02 -46.85 -4.64
CA HIS A 104 8.93 -47.12 -3.71
C HIS A 104 9.25 -48.37 -2.89
N GLU A 105 9.51 -48.21 -1.59
CA GLU A 105 9.78 -49.32 -0.69
C GLU A 105 8.63 -49.50 0.31
N ARG A 106 8.09 -50.73 0.33
CA ARG A 106 6.97 -51.13 1.19
C ARG A 106 7.47 -51.97 2.37
N CYS A 107 7.19 -51.51 3.58
CA CYS A 107 7.44 -52.23 4.82
C CYS A 107 6.10 -52.60 5.49
N ARG A 108 5.90 -53.88 5.85
CA ARG A 108 4.73 -54.31 6.63
C ARG A 108 5.02 -54.27 8.12
N TRP A 109 4.12 -53.66 8.89
CA TRP A 109 4.23 -53.61 10.34
C TRP A 109 3.56 -54.81 11.01
N GLY A 110 4.25 -55.41 11.99
CA GLY A 110 3.87 -56.66 12.65
C GLY A 110 3.18 -56.53 14.02
N GLY A 111 2.76 -55.33 14.44
CA GLY A 111 1.91 -55.16 15.63
C GLY A 111 2.60 -54.85 16.97
N THR A 112 3.77 -54.21 16.99
CA THR A 112 4.46 -53.77 18.24
C THR A 112 4.46 -52.25 18.40
N SER A 113 4.23 -51.73 19.62
CA SER A 113 4.14 -50.30 19.96
C SER A 113 5.34 -49.42 19.58
N GLU A 114 6.46 -50.06 19.25
CA GLU A 114 7.66 -49.44 18.71
C GLU A 114 7.98 -50.16 17.39
N TYR A 115 8.12 -49.39 16.32
CA TYR A 115 8.56 -49.87 15.03
C TYR A 115 9.95 -49.32 14.75
N ARG A 116 10.87 -50.23 14.47
CA ARG A 116 12.20 -49.91 13.95
C ARG A 116 12.33 -50.61 12.60
N SER A 117 12.51 -49.82 11.55
CA SER A 117 12.91 -50.35 10.25
C SER A 117 14.14 -49.62 9.73
N GLU A 118 14.94 -50.40 9.03
CA GLU A 118 16.22 -50.00 8.48
C GLU A 118 16.10 -50.12 6.96
N MET A 119 16.18 -48.98 6.27
CA MET A 119 16.27 -48.96 4.83
C MET A 119 17.75 -48.98 4.43
N LYS A 120 18.17 -50.03 3.70
CA LYS A 120 19.57 -50.26 3.30
C LYS A 120 19.78 -49.85 1.86
N PHE A 121 20.74 -48.95 1.62
CA PHE A 121 21.03 -48.46 0.27
C PHE A 121 22.29 -49.11 -0.33
N PRO A 122 22.31 -49.48 -1.63
CA PRO A 122 23.51 -49.96 -2.30
C PRO A 122 24.64 -48.91 -2.32
N LYS A 123 25.89 -49.36 -2.19
CA LYS A 123 27.13 -48.58 -1.98
C LYS A 123 27.46 -47.45 -2.99
N LYS A 124 26.68 -47.26 -4.08
CA LYS A 124 27.01 -46.36 -5.21
C LYS A 124 25.92 -45.32 -5.58
N LYS A 125 24.90 -45.08 -4.74
CA LYS A 125 23.77 -44.20 -5.08
C LYS A 125 23.42 -43.12 -4.04
N GLY A 126 24.30 -42.78 -3.10
CA GLY A 126 24.01 -41.79 -2.06
C GLY A 126 23.59 -40.41 -2.60
N ALA A 127 24.18 -39.97 -3.72
CA ALA A 127 23.80 -38.74 -4.42
C ALA A 127 22.51 -38.86 -5.26
N GLU A 128 22.15 -40.08 -5.67
CA GLU A 128 20.90 -40.34 -6.42
C GLU A 128 19.68 -40.44 -5.49
N LEU A 129 19.86 -40.47 -4.18
CA LEU A 129 18.78 -40.51 -3.18
C LEU A 129 18.48 -39.12 -2.59
N LEU A 130 19.14 -38.11 -3.15
CA LEU A 130 18.92 -36.70 -2.83
C LEU A 130 17.63 -36.24 -3.48
N GLY A 131 16.77 -35.62 -2.69
CA GLY A 131 15.49 -35.18 -3.16
C GLY A 131 14.39 -35.33 -2.13
N GLN A 132 13.17 -35.23 -2.61
CA GLN A 132 11.99 -35.28 -1.78
C GLN A 132 11.64 -36.74 -1.49
N TRP A 133 11.46 -37.02 -0.21
CA TRP A 133 10.93 -38.29 0.26
C TRP A 133 9.55 -38.06 0.85
N VAL A 134 8.65 -39.00 0.60
CA VAL A 134 7.35 -39.09 1.25
C VAL A 134 7.35 -40.35 2.10
N LEU A 135 7.14 -40.17 3.39
CA LEU A 135 6.71 -41.23 4.28
C LEU A 135 5.19 -41.29 4.22
N GLN A 136 4.64 -42.44 3.84
CA GLN A 136 3.20 -42.64 3.79
C GLN A 136 2.85 -43.92 4.56
N ILE A 137 1.89 -43.81 5.49
CA ILE A 137 1.31 -44.96 6.17
C ILE A 137 -0.06 -45.19 5.57
N GLN A 138 -0.36 -46.41 5.15
CA GLN A 138 -1.70 -46.83 4.77
C GLN A 138 -2.21 -47.92 5.71
N ASP A 139 -3.52 -47.99 5.91
CA ASP A 139 -4.16 -49.13 6.56
C ASP A 139 -4.42 -50.30 5.60
N ALA A 140 -5.10 -51.33 6.10
CA ALA A 140 -5.41 -52.53 5.33
C ALA A 140 -6.42 -52.31 4.18
N THR A 141 -7.16 -51.19 4.16
CA THR A 141 -8.04 -50.81 3.04
C THR A 141 -7.33 -49.97 1.98
N GLY A 142 -6.07 -49.59 2.23
CA GLY A 142 -5.27 -48.73 1.35
C GLY A 142 -5.45 -47.24 1.63
N ASP A 143 -6.20 -46.88 2.68
CA ASP A 143 -6.43 -45.49 3.05
C ASP A 143 -5.19 -44.88 3.70
N ILE A 144 -4.83 -43.66 3.28
CA ILE A 144 -3.65 -42.95 3.81
C ILE A 144 -3.95 -42.47 5.23
N MET A 145 -3.23 -43.05 6.19
CA MET A 145 -3.32 -42.74 7.62
C MET A 145 -2.39 -41.61 8.03
N LEU A 146 -1.24 -41.49 7.36
CA LEU A 146 -0.27 -40.43 7.54
C LEU A 146 0.47 -40.20 6.23
N ARG A 147 0.76 -38.95 5.90
CA ARG A 147 1.65 -38.61 4.79
C ARG A 147 2.55 -37.44 5.19
N GLU A 148 3.82 -37.71 5.38
CA GLU A 148 4.82 -36.69 5.70
C GLU A 148 5.87 -36.59 4.61
N ARG A 149 6.07 -35.38 4.10
CA ARG A 149 7.16 -35.05 3.18
C ARG A 149 8.37 -34.60 3.99
N PHE A 150 9.53 -35.13 3.67
CA PHE A 150 10.81 -34.67 4.20
C PHE A 150 11.84 -34.66 3.08
N TYR A 151 12.80 -33.74 3.17
CA TYR A 151 13.85 -33.63 2.17
C TYR A 151 15.11 -34.31 2.68
N VAL A 152 15.63 -35.27 1.91
CA VAL A 152 16.97 -35.81 2.15
C VAL A 152 17.90 -35.05 1.23
N GLY A 153 18.48 -33.98 1.76
CA GLY A 153 19.51 -33.20 1.08
C GLY A 153 20.90 -33.67 1.49
N PRO A 154 21.93 -33.44 0.66
CA PRO A 154 23.27 -33.62 1.16
C PRO A 154 23.44 -32.59 2.27
N ALA A 155 24.14 -32.96 3.34
CA ALA A 155 24.97 -31.95 3.94
C ALA A 155 25.90 -31.45 2.80
N MET A 156 25.74 -30.19 2.43
CA MET A 156 26.78 -29.32 1.86
C MET A 156 27.00 -29.29 0.34
N ASN A 157 27.43 -30.31 -0.41
CA ASN A 157 28.25 -29.96 -1.59
C ASN A 157 27.60 -29.72 -2.99
N ILE A 158 26.36 -30.13 -3.28
CA ILE A 158 25.83 -29.99 -4.67
C ILE A 158 25.44 -28.54 -5.04
N LEU A 159 25.24 -27.66 -4.05
CA LEU A 159 25.00 -26.23 -4.25
C LEU A 159 26.20 -25.34 -3.88
N MET A 160 27.34 -25.97 -3.53
CA MET A 160 28.54 -25.25 -3.09
C MET A 160 29.63 -25.16 -4.16
N ASP A 161 29.66 -26.08 -5.14
CA ASP A 161 30.76 -26.16 -6.12
C ASP A 161 30.40 -25.91 -7.60
N ASP A 162 29.15 -25.67 -7.99
CA ASP A 162 28.79 -25.59 -9.43
C ASP A 162 28.59 -24.16 -9.96
N PRO A 163 29.23 -23.79 -11.09
CA PRO A 163 29.08 -22.46 -11.67
C PRO A 163 27.63 -22.22 -12.11
N ALA A 164 27.25 -20.94 -12.15
CA ALA A 164 25.98 -20.45 -12.72
C ALA A 164 25.59 -21.07 -14.08
N SER A 165 26.54 -21.67 -14.80
CA SER A 165 26.34 -22.36 -16.09
C SER A 165 25.48 -23.64 -16.05
N ARG A 166 25.31 -24.30 -14.91
CA ARG A 166 24.38 -25.45 -14.80
C ARG A 166 22.92 -25.05 -14.60
N TRP A 167 22.67 -23.78 -14.32
CA TRP A 167 21.37 -23.22 -14.00
C TRP A 167 20.78 -22.39 -15.15
N ASP A 168 21.46 -22.42 -16.31
CA ASP A 168 21.09 -21.74 -17.54
C ASP A 168 20.00 -22.56 -18.26
N ASN A 169 18.82 -22.62 -17.66
CA ASN A 169 17.60 -22.92 -18.40
C ASN A 169 17.02 -21.59 -18.89
N ALA A 170 16.62 -21.50 -20.16
CA ALA A 170 16.27 -20.25 -20.82
C ALA A 170 15.18 -19.43 -20.07
N ASP A 171 14.37 -20.10 -19.26
CA ASP A 171 13.24 -19.51 -18.50
C ASP A 171 13.58 -19.12 -17.04
N TYR A 172 14.68 -19.63 -16.47
CA TYR A 172 14.99 -19.52 -15.02
C TYR A 172 16.01 -18.41 -14.67
N ASN A 173 16.62 -17.77 -15.69
CA ASN A 173 17.62 -16.70 -15.65
C ASN A 173 18.15 -16.26 -14.25
N ILE A 174 19.06 -17.06 -13.69
CA ILE A 174 19.85 -16.69 -12.49
C ILE A 174 20.99 -15.71 -12.83
N LYS A 175 21.28 -15.52 -14.12
CA LYS A 175 22.43 -14.75 -14.57
C LYS A 175 22.25 -13.27 -14.23
N GLY A 176 23.06 -12.80 -13.28
CA GLY A 176 23.01 -11.43 -12.76
C GLY A 176 22.14 -11.25 -11.50
N ALA A 177 21.58 -12.32 -10.95
CA ALA A 177 20.89 -12.27 -9.66
C ALA A 177 21.88 -12.07 -8.49
N ASP A 178 21.49 -11.24 -7.53
CA ASP A 178 22.29 -10.98 -6.33
C ASP A 178 22.12 -12.07 -5.25
N ALA A 179 20.97 -12.78 -5.27
CA ALA A 179 20.66 -13.95 -4.45
C ALA A 179 19.58 -14.82 -5.13
N VAL A 180 19.41 -16.06 -4.66
CA VAL A 180 18.40 -17.02 -5.16
C VAL A 180 17.73 -17.73 -3.99
N VAL A 181 16.40 -17.82 -3.98
CA VAL A 181 15.67 -18.67 -3.03
C VAL A 181 15.77 -20.12 -3.52
N LEU A 182 16.46 -20.95 -2.74
CA LEU A 182 16.60 -22.38 -3.04
C LEU A 182 15.34 -23.15 -2.67
N LEU A 183 14.69 -22.76 -1.57
CA LEU A 183 13.43 -23.34 -1.11
C LEU A 183 12.68 -22.30 -0.27
N ASN A 184 11.43 -22.07 -0.63
CA ASN A 184 10.42 -21.40 0.21
C ASN A 184 9.32 -22.42 0.50
N ASP A 185 9.27 -22.95 1.73
CA ASP A 185 8.30 -23.97 2.15
C ASP A 185 7.44 -23.41 3.31
N VAL A 186 6.14 -23.23 3.03
CA VAL A 186 5.16 -22.77 4.01
C VAL A 186 4.14 -23.88 4.26
N ARG A 187 4.00 -24.24 5.53
CA ARG A 187 3.03 -25.23 6.02
C ARG A 187 2.01 -24.55 6.90
N TYR A 188 0.75 -24.59 6.51
CA TYR A 188 -0.38 -23.97 7.20
C TYR A 188 -1.34 -25.05 7.67
N LYS A 189 -1.52 -25.20 8.99
CA LYS A 189 -2.39 -26.22 9.57
C LYS A 189 -3.50 -25.58 10.38
N VAL A 190 -4.73 -25.94 10.09
CA VAL A 190 -5.92 -25.67 10.90
C VAL A 190 -6.20 -26.90 11.77
N HIS A 191 -6.22 -26.71 13.08
CA HIS A 191 -6.48 -27.78 14.06
C HIS A 191 -7.98 -27.90 14.35
N GLU A 192 -8.43 -29.05 14.85
CA GLU A 192 -9.85 -29.33 15.14
C GLU A 192 -10.43 -28.42 16.23
N GLU A 193 -9.62 -27.98 17.20
CA GLU A 193 -9.99 -26.99 18.23
C GLU A 193 -9.91 -25.54 17.70
N HIS A 194 -9.98 -25.36 16.38
CA HIS A 194 -9.88 -24.10 15.64
C HIS A 194 -8.52 -23.38 15.71
N GLY A 195 -7.51 -23.83 16.46
CA GLY A 195 -6.17 -23.22 16.40
C GLY A 195 -5.51 -23.28 15.01
N ILE A 196 -4.55 -22.38 14.74
CA ILE A 196 -3.73 -22.36 13.53
C ILE A 196 -2.25 -22.54 13.87
N THR A 197 -1.52 -23.28 13.05
CA THR A 197 -0.06 -23.26 13.04
C THR A 197 0.45 -22.98 11.64
N LYS A 198 1.24 -21.92 11.48
CA LYS A 198 1.96 -21.60 10.24
C LYS A 198 3.45 -21.80 10.46
N THR A 199 4.08 -22.65 9.67
CA THR A 199 5.52 -22.86 9.68
C THR A 199 6.12 -22.35 8.38
N VAL A 200 7.09 -21.44 8.48
CA VAL A 200 7.82 -20.86 7.34
C VAL A 200 9.25 -21.36 7.40
N TYR A 201 9.68 -22.06 6.35
CA TYR A 201 11.05 -22.53 6.16
C TYR A 201 11.61 -21.90 4.89
N LYS A 202 12.77 -21.26 4.98
CA LYS A 202 13.39 -20.59 3.83
C LYS A 202 14.88 -20.84 3.75
N ARG A 203 15.36 -21.00 2.52
CA ARG A 203 16.78 -21.11 2.16
C ARG A 203 17.12 -20.14 1.05
N ILE A 204 18.09 -19.26 1.28
CA ILE A 204 18.49 -18.22 0.33
C ILE A 204 19.99 -18.30 0.11
N LYS A 205 20.43 -18.53 -1.12
CA LYS A 205 21.85 -18.49 -1.51
C LYS A 205 22.24 -17.05 -1.84
N ILE A 206 23.29 -16.55 -1.20
CA ILE A 206 23.85 -15.23 -1.48
C ILE A 206 24.88 -15.38 -2.60
N LEU A 207 24.73 -14.60 -3.68
CA LEU A 207 25.61 -14.72 -4.86
C LEU A 207 26.61 -13.57 -4.96
N THR A 208 26.22 -12.38 -4.52
CA THR A 208 27.02 -11.15 -4.61
C THR A 208 27.04 -10.39 -3.29
N GLU A 209 27.90 -9.37 -3.20
CA GLU A 209 27.88 -8.42 -2.07
C GLU A 209 26.52 -7.73 -1.91
N ALA A 210 25.85 -7.40 -3.02
CA ALA A 210 24.53 -6.78 -2.97
C ALA A 210 23.46 -7.74 -2.42
N GLY A 211 23.63 -9.06 -2.59
CA GLY A 211 22.74 -10.07 -2.02
C GLY A 211 22.79 -10.16 -0.49
N LYS A 212 23.80 -9.58 0.18
CA LYS A 212 23.92 -9.61 1.64
C LYS A 212 22.74 -8.95 2.37
N VAL A 213 21.93 -8.14 1.68
CA VAL A 213 20.70 -7.55 2.23
C VAL A 213 19.71 -8.61 2.74
N PHE A 214 19.78 -9.85 2.24
CA PHE A 214 18.94 -10.97 2.68
C PHE A 214 19.48 -11.68 3.94
N ASN A 215 20.49 -11.11 4.61
CA ASN A 215 20.95 -11.59 5.91
C ASN A 215 20.01 -11.21 7.06
N GLU A 216 19.01 -10.37 6.81
CA GLU A 216 18.02 -9.98 7.80
C GLU A 216 16.61 -10.07 7.24
N PHE A 217 15.65 -10.35 8.11
CA PHE A 217 14.24 -10.43 7.76
C PHE A 217 13.36 -9.95 8.92
N TYR A 218 12.14 -9.55 8.56
CA TYR A 218 11.14 -9.00 9.46
C TYR A 218 9.83 -9.73 9.21
N GLU A 219 9.25 -10.33 10.26
CA GLU A 219 7.96 -11.02 10.16
C GLU A 219 6.95 -10.37 11.11
N PRO A 220 5.92 -9.66 10.59
CA PRO A 220 4.84 -9.15 11.41
C PRO A 220 3.97 -10.30 11.92
N TYR A 221 3.44 -10.16 13.13
CA TYR A 221 2.51 -11.11 13.73
C TYR A 221 1.48 -10.40 14.61
N LYS A 222 0.30 -11.04 14.72
CA LYS A 222 -0.81 -10.56 15.54
C LYS A 222 -0.55 -10.81 17.02
N GLU A 223 -1.17 -10.06 17.91
CA GLU A 223 -1.02 -10.25 19.36
C GLU A 223 -1.40 -11.65 19.85
N ARG A 224 -2.38 -12.28 19.20
CA ARG A 224 -2.83 -13.66 19.48
C ARG A 224 -1.92 -14.75 18.88
N GLN A 225 -0.91 -14.36 18.11
CA GLN A 225 0.08 -15.27 17.54
C GLN A 225 1.36 -15.30 18.38
N PHE A 226 1.91 -16.49 18.56
CA PHE A 226 3.11 -16.76 19.33
C PHE A 226 4.22 -17.25 18.39
N PRO A 227 5.03 -16.34 17.83
CA PRO A 227 6.12 -16.73 16.92
C PRO A 227 7.28 -17.36 17.69
N ARG A 228 7.86 -18.41 17.11
CA ARG A 228 9.05 -19.10 17.60
C ARG A 228 10.01 -19.34 16.44
N ILE A 229 11.26 -18.95 16.63
CA ILE A 229 12.35 -19.29 15.71
C ILE A 229 12.88 -20.65 16.14
N LYS A 230 12.67 -21.69 15.31
CA LYS A 230 13.22 -23.01 15.60
C LYS A 230 14.73 -23.01 15.40
N PHE A 231 15.19 -22.38 14.32
CA PHE A 231 16.59 -22.04 14.09
C PHE A 231 16.70 -20.93 13.02
N ALA A 232 17.82 -20.23 13.04
CA ALA A 232 18.22 -19.23 12.07
C ALA A 232 19.75 -19.20 12.02
N HIS A 233 20.34 -19.49 10.86
CA HIS A 233 21.79 -19.60 10.71
C HIS A 233 22.26 -19.28 9.30
N THR A 234 23.58 -19.21 9.16
CA THR A 234 24.27 -19.12 7.88
C THR A 234 25.05 -20.41 7.64
N VAL A 235 24.90 -21.02 6.46
CA VAL A 235 25.67 -22.19 6.03
C VAL A 235 26.76 -21.74 5.05
N LYS A 236 28.02 -22.00 5.38
CA LYS A 236 29.19 -21.63 4.58
C LYS A 236 29.36 -22.54 3.34
N PRO A 237 30.18 -22.21 2.33
CA PRO A 237 30.46 -23.07 1.18
C PRO A 237 31.21 -24.38 1.49
N ASP A 238 31.80 -24.51 2.67
CA ASP A 238 32.31 -25.78 3.19
C ASP A 238 31.32 -26.45 4.15
N GLY A 239 30.08 -25.93 4.14
CA GLY A 239 28.91 -26.18 4.97
C GLY A 239 29.10 -26.24 6.48
N ARG A 240 30.15 -25.60 7.00
CA ARG A 240 30.12 -25.15 8.39
C ARG A 240 28.89 -24.27 8.63
N ILE A 241 28.28 -24.44 9.80
CA ILE A 241 27.13 -23.64 10.23
C ILE A 241 27.62 -22.52 11.15
N ASN A 242 27.28 -21.29 10.82
CA ASN A 242 27.40 -20.14 11.69
C ASN A 242 26.02 -19.76 12.23
N SER A 243 25.79 -20.00 13.52
CA SER A 243 24.54 -19.68 14.21
C SER A 243 24.54 -18.30 14.88
N ASP A 244 25.50 -17.43 14.56
CA ASP A 244 25.55 -16.05 15.03
C ASP A 244 24.42 -15.23 14.40
N ALA A 245 23.23 -15.35 14.98
CA ALA A 245 22.06 -14.58 14.62
C ALA A 245 21.63 -13.70 15.80
N GLN A 246 21.38 -12.42 15.52
CA GLN A 246 20.72 -11.52 16.46
C GLN A 246 19.22 -11.62 16.26
N GLN A 247 18.48 -11.71 17.37
CA GLN A 247 17.03 -11.84 17.36
C GLN A 247 16.42 -10.77 18.26
N PHE A 248 15.41 -10.09 17.76
CA PHE A 248 14.70 -9.06 18.47
C PHE A 248 13.20 -9.22 18.24
N ALA A 249 12.45 -9.49 19.30
CA ALA A 249 11.00 -9.39 19.29
C ALA A 249 10.61 -8.02 19.86
N GLY A 250 9.84 -7.24 19.10
CA GLY A 250 9.48 -5.89 19.51
C GLY A 250 8.08 -5.46 19.08
N VAL A 251 7.57 -4.45 19.78
CA VAL A 251 6.48 -3.63 19.26
C VAL A 251 7.08 -2.66 18.26
N LEU A 252 6.42 -2.43 17.14
CA LEU A 252 6.76 -1.33 16.23
C LEU A 252 6.73 -0.01 17.02
N GLN A 253 7.88 0.66 17.16
CA GLN A 253 8.07 1.77 18.11
C GLN A 253 7.22 3.03 17.83
N ARG A 254 6.63 3.17 16.63
CA ARG A 254 5.85 4.36 16.23
C ARG A 254 4.41 4.38 16.73
N VAL A 255 4.10 3.61 17.77
CA VAL A 255 2.72 3.22 18.08
C VAL A 255 2.35 3.62 19.52
N PRO A 256 1.20 4.28 19.74
CA PRO A 256 0.74 4.59 21.08
C PRO A 256 0.66 3.33 21.97
N PRO A 257 0.96 3.41 23.28
CA PRO A 257 1.11 2.25 24.16
C PRO A 257 -0.08 1.27 24.22
N HIS A 258 -1.28 1.70 23.81
CA HIS A 258 -2.51 0.90 23.76
C HIS A 258 -2.82 0.27 22.39
N TYR A 259 -1.98 0.47 21.38
CA TYR A 259 -2.08 -0.13 20.03
C TYR A 259 -1.00 -1.21 19.79
N ARG A 260 -0.49 -1.84 20.86
CA ARG A 260 0.61 -2.83 20.83
C ARG A 260 0.25 -4.19 20.20
N SER A 261 -0.85 -4.28 19.47
CA SER A 261 -1.38 -5.52 18.93
C SER A 261 -0.62 -6.02 17.69
N ALA A 262 0.00 -5.11 16.93
CA ALA A 262 0.88 -5.47 15.82
C ALA A 262 2.33 -5.53 16.32
N ARG A 263 2.92 -6.72 16.20
CA ARG A 263 4.28 -7.00 16.66
C ARG A 263 5.13 -7.45 15.47
N VAL A 264 6.45 -7.25 15.58
CA VAL A 264 7.38 -7.70 14.55
C VAL A 264 8.48 -8.52 15.20
N MET A 265 8.80 -9.64 14.56
CA MET A 265 10.00 -10.40 14.83
C MET A 265 11.08 -9.97 13.84
N PHE A 266 12.22 -9.50 14.35
CA PHE A 266 13.38 -9.17 13.55
C PHE A 266 14.50 -10.16 13.82
N VAL A 267 15.09 -10.69 12.74
CA VAL A 267 16.23 -11.60 12.80
C VAL A 267 17.29 -11.12 11.83
N ARG A 268 18.55 -11.14 12.29
CA ARG A 268 19.72 -10.79 11.49
C ARG A 268 20.83 -11.80 11.67
N MET A 269 21.21 -12.48 10.61
CA MET A 269 22.40 -13.33 10.53
C MET A 269 23.65 -12.47 10.35
N LEU A 270 24.66 -12.68 11.20
CA LEU A 270 25.92 -11.95 11.16
C LEU A 270 26.93 -12.64 10.22
N GLN A 271 27.88 -11.86 9.70
CA GLN A 271 29.01 -12.37 8.91
C GLN A 271 28.59 -13.22 7.69
N VAL A 272 27.53 -12.79 7.00
CA VAL A 272 27.09 -13.37 5.74
C VAL A 272 28.00 -12.86 4.62
N GLU A 273 28.57 -13.78 3.86
CA GLU A 273 29.47 -13.54 2.73
C GLU A 273 28.87 -14.10 1.42
N PRO A 274 29.29 -13.61 0.23
CA PRO A 274 28.85 -14.20 -1.02
C PRO A 274 29.29 -15.68 -1.08
N GLY A 275 28.39 -16.55 -1.54
CA GLY A 275 28.55 -18.00 -1.50
C GLY A 275 27.87 -18.65 -0.29
N ASP A 276 27.52 -17.90 0.75
CA ASP A 276 26.80 -18.44 1.91
C ASP A 276 25.32 -18.73 1.59
N ILE A 277 24.70 -19.55 2.43
CA ILE A 277 23.25 -19.78 2.45
C ILE A 277 22.69 -19.26 3.77
N VAL A 278 21.72 -18.36 3.70
CA VAL A 278 20.89 -17.96 4.83
C VAL A 278 19.73 -18.96 4.95
N GLU A 279 19.55 -19.55 6.12
CA GLU A 279 18.54 -20.59 6.32
C GLU A 279 17.86 -20.44 7.69
N TYR A 280 16.53 -20.54 7.70
CA TYR A 280 15.74 -20.41 8.91
C TYR A 280 14.43 -21.19 8.86
N GLU A 281 13.92 -21.56 10.04
CA GLU A 281 12.57 -22.07 10.24
C GLU A 281 11.88 -21.31 11.38
N MET A 282 10.70 -20.79 11.10
CA MET A 282 9.84 -20.07 12.04
C MET A 282 8.48 -20.74 12.14
N ILE A 283 7.91 -20.72 13.33
CA ILE A 283 6.59 -21.27 13.63
C ILE A 283 5.76 -20.16 14.26
N PHE A 284 4.57 -19.93 13.74
CA PHE A 284 3.56 -19.04 14.29
C PHE A 284 2.42 -19.90 14.81
N GLU A 285 2.23 -19.92 16.13
CA GLU A 285 1.13 -20.62 16.77
C GLU A 285 0.03 -19.63 17.13
N GLU A 286 -1.19 -19.95 16.74
CA GLU A 286 -2.42 -19.25 17.12
C GLU A 286 -3.31 -20.28 17.80
N PRO A 287 -3.16 -20.50 19.12
CA PRO A 287 -3.69 -21.68 19.80
C PRO A 287 -5.22 -21.79 19.76
N PHE A 288 -5.91 -20.66 19.60
CA PHE A 288 -7.35 -20.60 19.54
C PHE A 288 -7.78 -19.58 18.48
N LEU A 289 -8.59 -20.04 17.53
CA LEU A 289 -9.35 -19.19 16.63
C LEU A 289 -10.82 -19.32 17.06
N PRO A 290 -11.55 -18.22 17.31
CA PRO A 290 -13.00 -18.28 17.55
C PRO A 290 -13.71 -19.06 16.44
N ALA A 291 -14.77 -19.81 16.76
CA ALA A 291 -15.47 -20.63 15.76
C ALA A 291 -16.13 -19.78 14.65
N GLU A 292 -16.43 -18.52 14.98
CA GLU A 292 -16.93 -17.50 14.07
C GLU A 292 -15.86 -16.93 13.13
N ASP A 293 -14.57 -17.03 13.47
CA ASP A 293 -13.47 -16.48 12.67
C ASP A 293 -13.27 -17.29 11.38
N LEU A 294 -13.00 -16.56 10.29
CA LEU A 294 -12.76 -17.14 8.97
C LEU A 294 -11.25 -17.37 8.77
N VAL A 295 -10.89 -18.55 8.26
CA VAL A 295 -9.51 -18.87 7.86
C VAL A 295 -9.22 -18.12 6.57
N TYR A 296 -8.05 -17.47 6.51
CA TYR A 296 -7.54 -16.82 5.32
C TYR A 296 -6.01 -16.81 5.39
N ASP A 297 -5.35 -17.10 4.27
CA ASP A 297 -3.90 -16.92 4.11
C ASP A 297 -3.58 -16.68 2.63
N GLU A 298 -2.48 -15.97 2.39
CA GLU A 298 -1.92 -15.78 1.06
C GLU A 298 -0.45 -16.22 1.08
N PHE A 299 -0.07 -17.01 0.07
CA PHE A 299 1.29 -17.44 -0.16
C PHE A 299 1.78 -16.92 -1.51
N LEU A 300 2.76 -16.02 -1.48
CA LEU A 300 3.46 -15.57 -2.67
C LEU A 300 4.44 -16.66 -3.14
N ILE A 301 4.23 -17.17 -4.35
CA ILE A 301 5.09 -18.17 -4.99
C ILE A 301 6.27 -17.46 -5.65
N SER A 302 6.00 -16.38 -6.39
CA SER A 302 7.04 -15.53 -6.95
C SER A 302 7.63 -14.60 -5.89
N GLU A 303 8.92 -14.27 -6.03
CA GLU A 303 9.59 -13.25 -5.23
C GLU A 303 10.36 -12.24 -6.10
N GLY A 304 10.95 -11.22 -5.48
CA GLY A 304 11.83 -10.24 -6.18
C GLY A 304 13.15 -10.85 -6.71
N MET A 305 13.37 -12.13 -6.45
CA MET A 305 14.53 -12.91 -6.88
C MET A 305 14.09 -14.28 -7.42
N PRO A 306 14.94 -14.97 -8.19
CA PRO A 306 14.61 -16.30 -8.69
C PRO A 306 14.32 -17.26 -7.54
N VAL A 307 13.27 -18.08 -7.69
CA VAL A 307 12.90 -19.12 -6.72
C VAL A 307 13.00 -20.50 -7.37
N LEU A 308 13.90 -21.33 -6.86
CA LEU A 308 14.12 -22.68 -7.39
C LEU A 308 12.93 -23.59 -7.11
N GLU A 309 12.43 -23.55 -5.88
CA GLU A 309 11.29 -24.33 -5.42
C GLU A 309 10.49 -23.52 -4.40
N ALA A 310 9.18 -23.39 -4.66
CA ALA A 310 8.20 -22.87 -3.73
C ALA A 310 7.18 -23.98 -3.43
N ARG A 311 6.90 -24.18 -2.15
CA ARG A 311 5.92 -25.16 -1.67
C ARG A 311 4.98 -24.50 -0.68
N TYR A 312 3.69 -24.73 -0.90
CA TYR A 312 2.65 -24.36 0.05
C TYR A 312 1.83 -25.59 0.40
N THR A 313 1.77 -25.93 1.68
CA THR A 313 1.06 -27.09 2.19
C THR A 313 0.00 -26.66 3.18
N VAL A 314 -1.26 -26.97 2.91
CA VAL A 314 -2.39 -26.62 3.75
C VAL A 314 -3.06 -27.89 4.28
N THR A 315 -3.11 -28.04 5.61
CA THR A 315 -3.83 -29.13 6.28
C THR A 315 -5.08 -28.56 6.96
N VAL A 316 -6.26 -29.04 6.58
CA VAL A 316 -7.54 -28.64 7.16
C VAL A 316 -8.37 -29.86 7.55
N PRO A 317 -9.29 -29.76 8.52
CA PRO A 317 -10.29 -30.79 8.77
C PRO A 317 -11.10 -31.10 7.50
N GLU A 318 -11.48 -32.36 7.31
CA GLU A 318 -12.27 -32.81 6.14
C GLU A 318 -13.65 -32.13 6.08
N SER A 319 -14.18 -31.74 7.24
CA SER A 319 -15.42 -30.97 7.36
C SER A 319 -15.31 -29.51 6.93
N MET A 320 -14.09 -28.97 6.83
CA MET A 320 -13.86 -27.58 6.45
C MET A 320 -13.89 -27.45 4.93
N ASP A 321 -14.83 -26.65 4.43
CA ASP A 321 -14.85 -26.29 3.02
C ASP A 321 -13.92 -25.11 2.75
N LEU A 322 -12.71 -25.43 2.27
CA LEU A 322 -11.67 -24.46 1.96
C LEU A 322 -11.73 -24.07 0.47
N GLN A 323 -11.98 -22.79 0.22
CA GLN A 323 -11.84 -22.17 -1.09
C GLN A 323 -10.38 -21.79 -1.34
N TYR A 324 -9.97 -21.79 -2.61
CA TYR A 324 -8.67 -21.25 -3.01
C TYR A 324 -8.75 -20.61 -4.40
N ASN A 325 -7.81 -19.73 -4.69
CA ASN A 325 -7.60 -19.15 -6.01
C ASN A 325 -6.11 -18.99 -6.29
N MET A 326 -5.74 -19.23 -7.54
CA MET A 326 -4.39 -19.08 -8.06
C MET A 326 -4.31 -17.77 -8.84
N LEU A 327 -3.38 -16.90 -8.46
CA LEU A 327 -3.12 -15.66 -9.20
C LEU A 327 -1.94 -15.87 -10.15
N ASN A 328 -2.11 -15.45 -11.41
CA ASN A 328 -1.09 -15.48 -12.47
C ASN A 328 -0.48 -16.86 -12.76
N THR A 329 -1.16 -17.95 -12.40
CA THR A 329 -0.73 -19.33 -12.62
C THR A 329 -1.94 -20.25 -12.69
N ASP A 330 -1.82 -21.36 -13.41
CA ASP A 330 -2.84 -22.41 -13.57
C ASP A 330 -2.54 -23.66 -12.72
N ALA A 331 -1.62 -23.52 -11.76
CA ALA A 331 -1.18 -24.64 -10.93
C ALA A 331 -2.25 -25.07 -9.92
N GLU A 332 -2.64 -26.34 -9.97
CA GLU A 332 -3.60 -26.91 -9.03
C GLU A 332 -2.90 -27.64 -7.86
N PRO A 333 -3.52 -27.70 -6.67
CA PRO A 333 -2.96 -28.46 -5.56
C PRO A 333 -3.06 -29.97 -5.79
N ALA A 334 -2.03 -30.69 -5.36
CA ALA A 334 -2.18 -32.10 -5.07
C ALA A 334 -3.01 -32.26 -3.78
N VAL A 335 -4.18 -32.90 -3.87
CA VAL A 335 -5.07 -33.14 -2.73
C VAL A 335 -4.87 -34.57 -2.22
N THR A 336 -4.61 -34.73 -0.93
CA THR A 336 -4.52 -36.03 -0.25
C THR A 336 -5.44 -36.05 0.95
N ARG A 337 -6.31 -37.06 1.02
CA ARG A 337 -7.13 -37.34 2.21
C ARG A 337 -6.32 -38.13 3.24
N ILE A 338 -6.31 -37.67 4.49
CA ILE A 338 -5.71 -38.35 5.64
C ILE A 338 -6.85 -38.92 6.48
N ALA A 339 -7.25 -40.16 6.19
CA ALA A 339 -8.46 -40.78 6.74
C ALA A 339 -8.41 -40.94 8.27
N ALA A 340 -7.24 -41.29 8.83
CA ALA A 340 -7.04 -41.48 10.27
C ALA A 340 -7.34 -40.24 11.11
N ALA A 341 -7.08 -39.07 10.54
CA ALA A 341 -7.16 -37.78 11.19
C ALA A 341 -8.33 -36.93 10.67
N ALA A 342 -9.21 -37.51 9.83
CA ALA A 342 -10.29 -36.81 9.15
C ALA A 342 -9.86 -35.44 8.60
N GLN A 343 -8.73 -35.42 7.87
CA GLN A 343 -8.09 -34.19 7.38
C GLN A 343 -7.84 -34.26 5.87
N ASN A 344 -7.89 -33.10 5.22
CA ASN A 344 -7.44 -32.91 3.85
C ASN A 344 -6.11 -32.15 3.85
N LEU A 345 -5.19 -32.63 3.01
CA LEU A 345 -3.88 -32.03 2.77
C LEU A 345 -3.83 -31.53 1.32
N LEU A 346 -3.72 -30.23 1.13
CA LEU A 346 -3.56 -29.57 -0.17
C LEU A 346 -2.09 -29.15 -0.31
N THR A 347 -1.46 -29.43 -1.44
CA THR A 347 -0.05 -29.09 -1.68
C THR A 347 0.15 -28.47 -3.05
N TRP A 348 0.57 -27.21 -3.09
CA TRP A 348 1.04 -26.54 -4.29
C TRP A 348 2.56 -26.59 -4.34
N GLU A 349 3.11 -26.98 -5.47
CA GLU A 349 4.55 -27.03 -5.73
C GLU A 349 4.85 -26.35 -7.06
N ARG A 350 5.79 -25.41 -7.04
CA ARG A 350 6.28 -24.70 -8.22
C ARG A 350 7.80 -24.73 -8.23
N ARG A 351 8.38 -24.85 -9.42
CA ARG A 351 9.82 -24.94 -9.62
C ARG A 351 10.25 -23.97 -10.70
N ASN A 352 11.51 -23.51 -10.60
CA ASN A 352 12.13 -22.62 -11.58
C ASN A 352 11.33 -21.33 -11.83
N ILE A 353 10.88 -20.68 -10.77
CA ILE A 353 10.03 -19.49 -10.84
C ILE A 353 10.93 -18.28 -11.12
N PRO A 354 10.68 -17.52 -12.20
CA PRO A 354 11.47 -16.33 -12.53
C PRO A 354 11.24 -15.21 -11.50
N PRO A 355 12.20 -14.30 -11.32
CA PRO A 355 12.04 -13.13 -10.47
C PRO A 355 11.00 -12.16 -11.04
N VAL A 356 10.22 -11.56 -10.16
CA VAL A 356 9.44 -10.36 -10.51
C VAL A 356 10.32 -9.15 -10.20
N ALA A 357 10.86 -8.53 -11.25
CA ALA A 357 11.82 -7.45 -11.12
C ALA A 357 11.19 -6.21 -10.47
N GLY A 358 11.80 -5.71 -9.39
CA GLY A 358 11.40 -4.46 -8.77
C GLY A 358 11.60 -3.27 -9.72
N GLU A 359 10.52 -2.60 -10.09
CA GLU A 359 10.56 -1.38 -10.89
C GLU A 359 9.69 -0.29 -10.26
N SER A 360 10.21 0.94 -10.21
CA SER A 360 9.46 2.11 -9.74
C SER A 360 8.10 2.19 -10.44
N ALA A 361 7.03 2.38 -9.67
CA ALA A 361 5.64 2.42 -10.16
C ALA A 361 5.22 1.20 -11.01
N MET A 362 5.77 0.01 -10.77
CA MET A 362 5.20 -1.21 -11.35
C MET A 362 3.80 -1.49 -10.80
N PRO A 363 2.94 -2.23 -11.53
CA PRO A 363 1.71 -2.76 -10.97
C PRO A 363 1.95 -3.54 -9.67
N ASP A 364 0.94 -3.60 -8.81
CA ASP A 364 0.97 -4.40 -7.58
C ASP A 364 1.46 -5.83 -7.84
N TYR A 365 2.17 -6.39 -6.85
CA TYR A 365 2.81 -7.69 -6.95
C TYR A 365 1.80 -8.80 -7.33
N ARG A 366 0.56 -8.76 -6.83
CA ARG A 366 -0.48 -9.74 -7.17
C ARG A 366 -0.92 -9.71 -8.64
N ARG A 367 -0.59 -8.67 -9.41
CA ARG A 367 -0.85 -8.60 -10.85
C ARG A 367 0.29 -9.19 -11.69
N LEU A 368 1.43 -9.47 -11.08
CA LEU A 368 2.66 -9.85 -11.79
C LEU A 368 3.21 -11.20 -11.33
N GLY A 369 3.24 -11.44 -10.02
CA GLY A 369 3.77 -12.65 -9.41
C GLY A 369 2.71 -13.72 -9.21
N GLU A 370 3.14 -14.98 -9.21
CA GLU A 370 2.31 -16.12 -8.87
C GLU A 370 1.99 -16.12 -7.36
N SER A 371 0.74 -16.41 -7.00
CA SER A 371 0.36 -16.60 -5.60
C SER A 371 -0.81 -17.57 -5.43
N VAL A 372 -0.94 -18.11 -4.22
CA VAL A 372 -2.10 -18.90 -3.77
C VAL A 372 -2.80 -18.13 -2.67
N ILE A 373 -4.11 -17.96 -2.81
CA ILE A 373 -4.96 -17.43 -1.74
C ILE A 373 -5.89 -18.54 -1.30
N ILE A 374 -6.01 -18.77 0.01
CA ILE A 374 -6.97 -19.71 0.60
C ILE A 374 -7.96 -18.97 1.50
N SER A 375 -9.18 -19.48 1.59
CA SER A 375 -10.18 -18.96 2.52
C SER A 375 -11.23 -19.99 2.90
N SER A 376 -11.75 -19.93 4.13
CA SER A 376 -12.95 -20.67 4.51
C SER A 376 -14.26 -19.94 4.21
N ALA A 377 -14.21 -18.70 3.69
CA ALA A 377 -15.39 -17.96 3.28
C ALA A 377 -15.74 -18.22 1.80
N ARG A 378 -16.97 -18.65 1.55
CA ARG A 378 -17.53 -18.91 0.22
C ARG A 378 -18.03 -17.64 -0.46
N GLU A 379 -18.50 -16.69 0.32
CA GLU A 379 -19.09 -15.45 -0.18
C GLU A 379 -18.84 -14.28 0.77
N TRP A 380 -18.94 -13.07 0.24
CA TRP A 380 -18.80 -11.83 1.01
C TRP A 380 -19.81 -11.69 2.15
N GLY A 381 -20.96 -12.39 2.08
CA GLY A 381 -21.96 -12.45 3.14
C GLY A 381 -21.37 -12.91 4.48
N GLN A 382 -20.56 -13.97 4.46
CA GLN A 382 -19.93 -14.51 5.68
C GLN A 382 -18.92 -13.52 6.29
N VAL A 383 -18.18 -12.80 5.44
CA VAL A 383 -17.27 -11.72 5.88
C VAL A 383 -18.06 -10.57 6.50
N ALA A 384 -19.20 -10.21 5.91
CA ALA A 384 -20.08 -9.18 6.44
C ALA A 384 -20.71 -9.56 7.78
N ASP A 385 -21.13 -10.82 7.94
CA ASP A 385 -21.69 -11.36 9.19
C ASP A 385 -20.64 -11.34 10.31
N TRP A 386 -19.42 -11.78 10.01
CA TRP A 386 -18.29 -11.66 10.93
C TRP A 386 -18.09 -10.21 11.36
N TRP A 387 -18.02 -9.28 10.40
CA TRP A 387 -17.83 -7.86 10.71
C TRP A 387 -18.96 -7.30 11.58
N GLN A 388 -20.21 -7.65 11.28
CA GLN A 388 -21.36 -7.19 12.06
C GLN A 388 -21.34 -7.74 13.49
N ALA A 389 -21.00 -9.02 13.67
CA ALA A 389 -20.87 -9.63 15.00
C ALA A 389 -19.83 -8.90 15.87
N HIS A 390 -18.70 -8.50 15.27
CA HIS A 390 -17.59 -7.85 15.95
C HIS A 390 -17.75 -6.32 16.09
N THR A 391 -18.74 -5.69 15.42
CA THR A 391 -18.93 -4.22 15.46
C THR A 391 -20.24 -3.78 16.10
N ARG A 392 -21.30 -4.60 16.13
CA ARG A 392 -22.64 -4.18 16.58
C ARG A 392 -22.66 -3.58 17.99
N LYS A 393 -21.95 -4.20 18.95
CA LYS A 393 -21.87 -3.71 20.35
C LYS A 393 -20.98 -2.48 20.52
N LYS A 394 -20.20 -2.11 19.49
CA LYS A 394 -19.22 -1.01 19.52
C LYS A 394 -19.76 0.30 18.97
N LEU A 395 -20.91 0.24 18.29
CA LEU A 395 -21.66 1.35 17.73
C LEU A 395 -22.74 1.88 18.72
N GLN A 396 -22.50 1.75 20.02
CA GLN A 396 -23.44 2.20 21.05
C GLN A 396 -23.43 3.73 21.15
N LEU A 397 -24.62 4.31 21.28
CA LEU A 397 -24.77 5.72 21.58
C LEU A 397 -24.54 5.92 23.08
N THR A 398 -23.58 6.78 23.40
CA THR A 398 -23.18 7.17 24.75
C THR A 398 -23.38 8.67 24.92
N ASP A 399 -23.40 9.15 26.17
CA ASP A 399 -23.55 10.58 26.46
C ASP A 399 -22.45 11.43 25.78
N GLY A 400 -21.20 10.93 25.76
CA GLY A 400 -20.08 11.61 25.10
C GLY A 400 -20.24 11.73 23.58
N ILE A 401 -20.72 10.67 22.92
CA ILE A 401 -21.02 10.69 21.48
C ILE A 401 -22.14 11.69 21.18
N GLU A 402 -23.22 11.68 21.98
CA GLU A 402 -24.35 12.60 21.79
C GLU A 402 -23.96 14.06 22.05
N GLU A 403 -23.07 14.31 23.02
CA GLU A 403 -22.54 15.63 23.31
C GLU A 403 -21.74 16.20 22.14
N VAL A 404 -20.85 15.41 21.52
CA VAL A 404 -20.11 15.85 20.33
C VAL A 404 -21.05 16.27 19.20
N VAL A 405 -22.09 15.47 18.92
CA VAL A 405 -23.06 15.79 17.88
C VAL A 405 -23.85 17.05 18.24
N ARG A 406 -24.22 17.23 19.51
CA ARG A 406 -24.91 18.43 20.02
C ARG A 406 -24.05 19.68 19.84
N ASP A 407 -22.75 19.59 20.13
CA ASP A 407 -21.81 20.70 20.00
C ASP A 407 -21.58 21.11 18.54
N ILE A 408 -21.45 20.13 17.63
CA ILE A 408 -21.36 20.40 16.19
C ILE A 408 -22.67 21.07 15.73
N ARG A 409 -23.83 20.54 16.14
CA ARG A 409 -25.14 21.08 15.78
C ARG A 409 -25.33 22.53 16.27
N ASN A 410 -24.91 22.84 17.49
CA ASN A 410 -25.00 24.18 18.06
C ASN A 410 -24.13 25.20 17.33
N ARG A 411 -22.92 24.79 16.90
CA ARG A 411 -22.04 25.63 16.07
C ARG A 411 -22.69 25.97 14.72
N GLN A 412 -23.25 24.99 14.03
CA GLN A 412 -23.94 25.19 12.75
C GLN A 412 -25.20 26.06 12.89
N ARG A 413 -26.00 25.87 13.95
CA ARG A 413 -27.16 26.71 14.24
C ARG A 413 -26.78 28.18 14.40
N THR A 414 -25.68 28.46 15.12
CA THR A 414 -25.18 29.84 15.29
C THR A 414 -24.78 30.47 13.96
N SER A 415 -24.15 29.70 13.06
CA SER A 415 -23.80 30.15 11.71
C SER A 415 -25.05 30.42 10.85
N ALA A 416 -26.07 29.57 10.92
CA ALA A 416 -27.34 29.75 10.21
C ALA A 416 -28.15 30.95 10.75
N ASP A 417 -28.17 31.14 12.07
CA ASP A 417 -28.84 32.27 12.73
C ASP A 417 -28.20 33.62 12.35
N ALA A 418 -26.89 33.64 12.04
CA ALA A 418 -26.21 34.82 11.51
C ALA A 418 -26.63 35.18 10.06
N LEU A 419 -27.21 34.23 9.30
CA LEU A 419 -27.68 34.45 7.93
C LEU A 419 -29.17 34.81 7.83
N LEU A 420 -29.95 34.57 8.90
CA LEU A 420 -31.39 34.86 8.97
C LEU A 420 -31.79 36.30 8.58
N PRO A 421 -31.04 37.37 8.96
CA PRO A 421 -31.33 38.73 8.52
C PRO A 421 -31.17 38.94 7.01
N ILE A 422 -30.31 38.15 6.35
CA ILE A 422 -30.04 38.23 4.90
C ILE A 422 -31.21 37.61 4.13
N PHE A 423 -31.79 36.52 4.64
CA PHE A 423 -32.97 35.88 4.04
C PHE A 423 -34.27 36.64 4.33
N ALA A 424 -34.40 37.27 5.50
CA ALA A 424 -35.56 38.11 5.84
C ALA A 424 -35.71 39.30 4.87
N GLY A 425 -34.60 39.91 4.42
CA GLY A 425 -34.62 40.98 3.42
C GLY A 425 -35.07 40.59 2.01
N VAL A 426 -35.11 39.28 1.69
CA VAL A 426 -35.64 38.76 0.42
C VAL A 426 -37.16 38.54 0.50
N ALA A 427 -37.67 38.14 1.66
CA ALA A 427 -39.11 37.96 1.89
C ALA A 427 -39.88 39.29 2.05
N GLU A 428 -39.19 40.39 2.38
CA GLU A 428 -39.79 41.72 2.59
C GLU A 428 -39.92 42.59 1.33
N ARG A 429 -39.64 42.06 0.12
CA ARG A 429 -39.86 42.80 -1.13
C ARG A 429 -41.24 42.47 -1.74
N PRO A 430 -42.30 43.26 -1.49
CA PRO A 430 -43.55 43.09 -2.21
C PRO A 430 -43.35 43.45 -3.70
N VAL A 431 -43.77 42.50 -4.54
CA VAL A 431 -44.10 42.58 -5.96
C VAL A 431 -44.18 44.00 -6.54
N ILE A 432 -43.26 44.34 -7.45
CA ILE A 432 -43.51 45.35 -8.49
C ILE A 432 -43.61 44.58 -9.80
N ALA A 433 -44.84 44.24 -10.20
CA ALA A 433 -45.16 43.73 -11.52
C ALA A 433 -46.03 44.75 -12.23
N GLY A 434 -45.41 45.46 -13.17
CA GLY A 434 -46.08 46.34 -14.12
C GLY A 434 -45.30 46.35 -15.41
N ILE A 435 -45.27 45.22 -16.13
CA ILE A 435 -44.87 45.16 -17.54
C ILE A 435 -45.76 44.14 -18.25
N VAL A 436 -46.53 44.65 -19.21
CA VAL A 436 -47.30 43.92 -20.22
C VAL A 436 -46.33 43.17 -21.13
N VAL A 437 -46.59 41.89 -21.38
CA VAL A 437 -45.85 41.06 -22.34
C VAL A 437 -46.50 41.23 -23.72
N ASP A 438 -45.76 41.80 -24.67
CA ASP A 438 -46.00 41.57 -26.09
C ASP A 438 -45.27 40.26 -26.48
N ASP A 439 -45.95 39.48 -27.30
CA ASP A 439 -45.54 38.17 -27.80
C ASP A 439 -44.50 38.28 -28.92
N GLU A 440 -43.88 37.13 -29.22
CA GLU A 440 -42.89 36.86 -30.30
C GLU A 440 -41.42 36.72 -29.86
N SER A 441 -41.07 35.51 -29.40
CA SER A 441 -39.89 34.80 -29.92
C SER A 441 -39.90 33.35 -29.44
N GLY A 442 -40.07 32.43 -30.40
CA GLY A 442 -40.16 31.00 -30.15
C GLY A 442 -38.88 30.40 -29.58
N TRP A 443 -39.03 29.70 -28.46
CA TRP A 443 -38.16 28.60 -28.04
C TRP A 443 -39.03 27.48 -27.46
N SER A 444 -38.97 26.32 -28.09
CA SER A 444 -39.64 25.08 -27.68
C SER A 444 -39.05 24.51 -26.38
N ARG A 445 -39.91 24.14 -25.43
CA ARG A 445 -39.56 23.37 -24.22
C ARG A 445 -39.13 21.94 -24.56
N PRO A 446 -38.23 21.30 -23.81
CA PRO A 446 -38.01 19.85 -23.91
C PRO A 446 -39.12 19.05 -23.20
N ASP A 447 -39.59 18.00 -23.87
CA ASP A 447 -40.82 17.25 -23.63
C ASP A 447 -40.73 16.17 -22.53
N LYS A 448 -40.15 16.47 -21.36
CA LYS A 448 -40.21 15.54 -20.22
C LYS A 448 -40.66 16.26 -18.96
N GLY A 449 -41.96 16.13 -18.68
CA GLY A 449 -42.57 16.59 -17.44
C GLY A 449 -41.85 15.97 -16.23
N ILE A 450 -41.34 16.83 -15.37
CA ILE A 450 -40.99 16.47 -13.99
C ILE A 450 -42.32 16.13 -13.31
N PRO A 451 -42.48 14.95 -12.68
CA PRO A 451 -43.71 14.66 -11.97
C PRO A 451 -43.89 15.67 -10.83
N LEU A 452 -44.98 16.44 -10.87
CA LEU A 452 -45.41 17.32 -9.79
C LEU A 452 -45.69 16.45 -8.56
N VAL A 453 -44.75 16.44 -7.61
CA VAL A 453 -44.98 15.88 -6.28
C VAL A 453 -45.92 16.85 -5.54
N GLU A 454 -47.04 16.34 -5.01
CA GLU A 454 -48.01 17.17 -4.28
C GLU A 454 -47.33 17.94 -3.13
N PRO A 455 -47.53 19.27 -3.03
CA PRO A 455 -46.93 20.12 -1.99
C PRO A 455 -47.14 19.60 -0.55
N ALA A 456 -48.26 18.93 -0.30
CA ALA A 456 -48.58 18.30 0.99
C ALA A 456 -47.61 17.15 1.37
N LYS A 457 -47.12 16.38 0.39
CA LYS A 457 -46.16 15.29 0.62
C LYS A 457 -44.76 15.82 0.92
N ILE A 458 -44.37 16.91 0.24
CA ILE A 458 -43.11 17.63 0.50
C ILE A 458 -43.14 18.29 1.89
N ALA A 459 -44.25 18.93 2.26
CA ALA A 459 -44.43 19.52 3.58
C ALA A 459 -44.35 18.46 4.69
N ALA A 460 -44.95 17.29 4.50
CA ALA A 460 -44.85 16.16 5.43
C ALA A 460 -43.41 15.61 5.56
N TRP A 461 -42.66 15.56 4.45
CA TRP A 461 -41.25 15.15 4.44
C TRP A 461 -40.33 16.16 5.15
N ILE A 462 -40.48 17.46 4.88
CA ILE A 462 -39.73 18.55 5.54
C ILE A 462 -39.97 18.55 7.05
N THR A 463 -41.21 18.36 7.51
CA THR A 463 -41.53 18.31 8.94
C THR A 463 -40.98 17.08 9.68
N ARG A 464 -40.50 16.06 8.95
CA ARG A 464 -39.88 14.85 9.52
C ARG A 464 -38.36 14.94 9.59
N LEU A 465 -37.73 15.98 9.02
CA LEU A 465 -36.29 16.21 9.13
C LEU A 465 -35.98 16.80 10.52
N PRO A 466 -35.23 16.10 11.40
CA PRO A 466 -35.02 16.53 12.78
C PRO A 466 -34.25 17.86 12.93
N VAL A 467 -33.58 18.32 11.87
CA VAL A 467 -32.53 19.33 11.92
C VAL A 467 -33.02 20.76 11.64
N PHE A 468 -34.20 20.94 11.01
CA PHE A 468 -34.65 22.26 10.51
C PHE A 468 -36.11 22.60 10.79
N ALA A 469 -36.79 21.87 11.68
CA ALA A 469 -38.23 22.03 11.91
C ALA A 469 -38.64 23.49 12.20
N ALA A 470 -37.81 24.25 12.92
CA ALA A 470 -38.08 25.65 13.27
C ALA A 470 -37.78 26.66 12.15
N SER A 471 -36.70 26.47 11.38
CA SER A 471 -36.29 27.40 10.30
C SER A 471 -37.08 27.20 9.01
N LEU A 472 -37.61 25.98 8.78
CA LEU A 472 -38.46 25.65 7.62
C LEU A 472 -39.95 25.65 7.96
N GLN A 473 -40.33 25.98 9.21
CA GLN A 473 -41.73 26.08 9.63
C GLN A 473 -42.54 27.09 8.80
N PRO A 474 -42.01 28.27 8.42
CA PRO A 474 -42.70 29.19 7.52
C PRO A 474 -42.96 28.58 6.15
N VAL A 475 -41.99 27.82 5.61
CA VAL A 475 -42.09 27.13 4.31
C VAL A 475 -43.13 26.01 4.36
N ALA A 476 -43.15 25.21 5.43
CA ALA A 476 -44.10 24.12 5.62
C ALA A 476 -45.54 24.60 5.90
N VAL A 477 -45.72 25.79 6.51
CA VAL A 477 -47.01 26.45 6.68
C VAL A 477 -47.49 27.04 5.34
N TRP A 478 -46.58 27.64 4.58
CA TRP A 478 -46.87 28.26 3.29
C TRP A 478 -47.19 27.24 2.18
N LEU A 479 -46.48 26.09 2.13
CA LEU A 479 -46.77 24.97 1.23
C LEU A 479 -48.16 24.35 1.43
N ARG A 480 -48.75 24.50 2.63
CA ARG A 480 -50.14 24.07 2.91
C ARG A 480 -51.19 25.06 2.41
N ALA A 481 -50.78 26.29 2.08
CA ALA A 481 -51.65 27.40 1.71
C ALA A 481 -51.66 27.72 0.20
N ALA A 482 -50.72 27.18 -0.59
CA ALA A 482 -50.59 27.49 -2.00
C ALA A 482 -51.51 26.64 -2.89
N ASP A 483 -52.51 27.27 -3.49
CA ASP A 483 -53.31 26.74 -4.60
C ASP A 483 -53.20 27.71 -5.81
N ARG A 484 -53.16 27.14 -7.02
CA ARG A 484 -53.07 27.73 -8.39
C ARG A 484 -51.74 27.67 -9.14
N GLN A 485 -51.89 27.34 -10.44
CA GLN A 485 -50.88 26.89 -11.41
C GLN A 485 -49.89 27.96 -11.92
N GLU A 486 -50.13 29.25 -11.74
CA GLU A 486 -49.24 30.31 -12.26
C GLU A 486 -48.05 30.61 -11.34
N VAL A 487 -48.12 30.24 -10.06
CA VAL A 487 -47.04 30.43 -9.09
C VAL A 487 -45.94 29.33 -9.25
N ALA A 488 -46.20 28.29 -10.05
CA ALA A 488 -45.39 27.06 -10.10
C ALA A 488 -43.98 27.20 -10.71
N ALA A 489 -43.72 28.17 -11.60
CA ALA A 489 -42.43 28.27 -12.30
C ALA A 489 -41.34 28.97 -11.47
N GLU A 490 -41.65 30.12 -10.84
CA GLU A 490 -40.76 30.75 -9.85
C GLU A 490 -40.69 29.92 -8.57
N MET A 491 -41.80 29.34 -8.10
CA MET A 491 -41.80 28.42 -6.95
C MET A 491 -40.94 27.18 -7.19
N SER A 492 -40.89 26.62 -8.40
CA SER A 492 -40.00 25.49 -8.68
C SER A 492 -38.54 25.88 -8.50
N ARG A 493 -38.16 27.12 -8.82
CA ARG A 493 -36.79 27.62 -8.66
C ARG A 493 -36.47 27.91 -7.19
N ASP A 494 -37.39 28.51 -6.45
CA ASP A 494 -37.23 28.82 -5.02
C ASP A 494 -37.28 27.56 -4.15
N LEU A 495 -38.16 26.61 -4.46
CA LEU A 495 -38.20 25.30 -3.82
C LEU A 495 -36.96 24.47 -4.17
N THR A 496 -36.48 24.52 -5.43
CA THR A 496 -35.21 23.89 -5.80
C THR A 496 -34.04 24.55 -5.07
N THR A 497 -34.05 25.87 -4.89
CA THR A 497 -33.01 26.61 -4.16
C THR A 497 -33.05 26.30 -2.67
N ALA A 498 -34.24 26.20 -2.06
CA ALA A 498 -34.42 25.82 -0.66
C ALA A 498 -34.10 24.34 -0.39
N LEU A 499 -34.43 23.43 -1.32
CA LEU A 499 -34.05 22.02 -1.26
C LEU A 499 -32.54 21.86 -1.46
N ARG A 500 -31.93 22.63 -2.38
CA ARG A 500 -30.48 22.70 -2.56
C ARG A 500 -29.79 23.25 -1.32
N SER A 501 -30.26 24.35 -0.75
CA SER A 501 -29.69 24.92 0.48
C SER A 501 -29.84 23.99 1.68
N THR A 502 -30.95 23.25 1.77
CA THR A 502 -31.13 22.22 2.79
C THR A 502 -30.17 21.05 2.56
N GLY A 503 -30.00 20.60 1.32
CA GLY A 503 -29.03 19.58 0.95
C GLY A 503 -27.58 20.00 1.23
N ASP A 504 -27.24 21.25 0.92
CA ASP A 504 -25.92 21.85 1.17
C ASP A 504 -25.65 21.96 2.67
N HIS A 505 -26.65 22.33 3.48
CA HIS A 505 -26.48 22.41 4.94
C HIS A 505 -26.42 21.04 5.61
N VAL A 506 -27.18 20.05 5.11
CA VAL A 506 -27.02 18.64 5.52
C VAL A 506 -25.62 18.15 5.18
N ARG A 507 -25.14 18.45 3.97
CA ARG A 507 -23.80 18.12 3.53
C ARG A 507 -22.76 18.80 4.42
N GLU A 508 -22.89 20.09 4.72
CA GLU A 508 -21.97 20.80 5.61
C GLU A 508 -21.93 20.19 7.01
N PHE A 509 -23.10 19.91 7.60
CA PHE A 509 -23.19 19.29 8.92
C PHE A 509 -22.55 17.88 8.97
N LEU A 510 -22.78 17.06 7.94
CA LEU A 510 -22.10 15.77 7.81
C LEU A 510 -20.59 15.92 7.58
N GLY A 511 -20.20 16.95 6.83
CA GLY A 511 -18.82 17.36 6.63
C GLY A 511 -18.13 17.71 7.94
N ASP A 512 -18.80 18.40 8.85
CA ASP A 512 -18.28 18.75 10.18
C ASP A 512 -18.09 17.54 11.09
N ILE A 513 -19.01 16.58 11.06
CA ILE A 513 -18.86 15.30 11.78
C ILE A 513 -17.66 14.53 11.22
N TYR A 514 -17.53 14.50 9.89
CA TYR A 514 -16.41 13.84 9.23
C TYR A 514 -15.08 14.55 9.51
N ASP A 515 -15.06 15.88 9.51
CA ASP A 515 -13.93 16.71 9.92
C ASP A 515 -13.54 16.42 11.37
N PHE A 516 -14.49 16.38 12.30
CA PHE A 516 -14.23 16.08 13.71
C PHE A 516 -13.44 14.79 13.87
N VAL A 517 -13.89 13.69 13.24
CA VAL A 517 -13.15 12.42 13.30
C VAL A 517 -11.76 12.57 12.69
N ARG A 518 -11.64 13.23 11.52
CA ARG A 518 -10.35 13.43 10.83
C ARG A 518 -9.33 14.24 11.64
N TYR A 519 -9.78 15.28 12.35
CA TYR A 519 -8.90 16.28 12.95
C TYR A 519 -8.73 16.15 14.47
N ASP A 520 -9.80 15.83 15.18
CA ASP A 520 -9.83 15.76 16.64
C ASP A 520 -9.43 14.38 17.19
N THR A 521 -9.16 13.44 16.29
CA THR A 521 -8.51 12.18 16.64
C THR A 521 -7.25 11.97 15.80
N ASP A 522 -6.15 11.54 16.43
CA ASP A 522 -4.88 11.27 15.75
C ASP A 522 -4.88 9.88 15.09
N PRO A 523 -4.46 9.77 13.82
CA PRO A 523 -4.39 8.47 13.15
C PRO A 523 -3.26 7.62 13.74
N VAL A 524 -3.52 6.33 13.91
CA VAL A 524 -2.51 5.33 14.22
C VAL A 524 -2.25 4.52 12.96
N GLY A 525 -1.02 4.58 12.45
CA GLY A 525 -0.63 3.98 11.19
C GLY A 525 -0.42 2.48 11.29
N PHE A 526 -1.43 1.69 10.92
CA PHE A 526 -1.31 0.27 10.67
C PHE A 526 -2.22 -0.17 9.54
N ASP A 527 -1.71 -1.09 8.74
CA ASP A 527 -2.52 -1.81 7.77
C ASP A 527 -3.47 -2.78 8.48
N PHE A 528 -4.70 -2.82 7.98
CA PHE A 528 -5.78 -3.65 8.52
C PHE A 528 -5.42 -5.14 8.61
N ALA A 529 -4.50 -5.61 7.76
CA ALA A 529 -4.04 -7.00 7.71
C ALA A 529 -3.05 -7.37 8.84
N TRP A 530 -2.37 -6.40 9.45
CA TRP A 530 -1.27 -6.66 10.41
C TRP A 530 -1.67 -6.49 11.87
N ALA A 531 -2.82 -5.88 12.11
CA ALA A 531 -3.41 -5.75 13.44
C ALA A 531 -4.58 -6.72 13.61
N ASP A 532 -5.07 -6.86 14.84
CA ASP A 532 -6.35 -7.52 15.08
C ASP A 532 -7.44 -6.84 14.21
N PRO A 533 -8.20 -7.57 13.38
CA PRO A 533 -9.25 -6.99 12.55
C PRO A 533 -10.41 -6.42 13.38
N GLU A 534 -10.52 -6.79 14.66
CA GLU A 534 -11.59 -6.36 15.55
C GLU A 534 -11.40 -4.88 16.00
N PRO A 535 -12.37 -3.97 15.75
CA PRO A 535 -12.25 -2.57 16.19
C PRO A 535 -12.51 -2.40 17.69
N VAL A 536 -12.22 -1.24 18.26
CA VAL A 536 -12.61 -0.88 19.64
C VAL A 536 -13.96 -0.14 19.68
N PRO A 537 -14.65 -0.05 20.84
CA PRO A 537 -15.85 0.78 20.99
C PRO A 537 -15.63 2.24 20.56
N ALA A 538 -16.67 2.87 20.00
CA ALA A 538 -16.63 4.27 19.56
C ALA A 538 -16.16 5.22 20.68
N GLU A 539 -16.70 5.04 21.89
CA GLU A 539 -16.35 5.81 23.08
C GLU A 539 -14.85 5.77 23.37
N THR A 540 -14.22 4.60 23.26
CA THR A 540 -12.77 4.45 23.50
C THR A 540 -11.94 5.27 22.52
N THR A 541 -12.36 5.37 21.26
CA THR A 541 -11.68 6.19 20.25
C THR A 541 -11.87 7.68 20.53
N LEU A 542 -13.07 8.07 20.97
CA LEU A 542 -13.41 9.44 21.36
C LEU A 542 -12.59 9.90 22.57
N GLU A 543 -12.59 9.11 23.65
CA GLU A 543 -11.86 9.39 24.90
C GLU A 543 -10.35 9.50 24.67
N LYS A 544 -9.77 8.54 23.93
CA LYS A 544 -8.32 8.49 23.68
C LYS A 544 -7.85 9.47 22.61
N LYS A 545 -8.78 10.05 21.84
CA LYS A 545 -8.51 10.92 20.68
C LYS A 545 -7.49 10.32 19.71
N ASN A 546 -7.51 9.02 19.50
CA ASN A 546 -6.67 8.37 18.51
C ASN A 546 -7.22 7.02 18.02
N GLY A 547 -6.89 6.67 16.79
CA GLY A 547 -7.05 5.31 16.32
C GLY A 547 -6.69 5.03 14.88
N ASP A 548 -6.71 3.75 14.53
CA ASP A 548 -6.52 3.28 13.16
C ASP A 548 -7.82 3.44 12.33
N ALA A 549 -7.79 3.01 11.07
CA ALA A 549 -8.91 3.14 10.15
C ALA A 549 -10.21 2.53 10.73
N LYS A 550 -10.17 1.29 11.25
CA LYS A 550 -11.35 0.58 11.73
C LYS A 550 -11.99 1.25 12.94
N ASN A 551 -11.17 1.71 13.89
CA ASN A 551 -11.63 2.35 15.11
C ASN A 551 -12.30 3.71 14.81
N ARG A 552 -11.71 4.46 13.88
CA ARG A 552 -12.27 5.74 13.45
C ARG A 552 -13.53 5.59 12.58
N VAL A 553 -13.64 4.52 11.79
CA VAL A 553 -14.90 4.20 11.08
C VAL A 553 -16.01 3.88 12.08
N VAL A 554 -15.72 3.12 13.14
CA VAL A 554 -16.71 2.85 14.21
C VAL A 554 -17.14 4.16 14.89
N LEU A 555 -16.20 5.05 15.25
CA LEU A 555 -16.53 6.37 15.80
C LEU A 555 -17.38 7.20 14.83
N LEU A 556 -16.94 7.32 13.57
CA LEU A 556 -17.63 8.11 12.53
C LEU A 556 -19.06 7.62 12.31
N ARG A 557 -19.26 6.32 12.14
CA ARG A 557 -20.59 5.73 11.96
C ARG A 557 -21.49 5.95 13.18
N THR A 558 -20.93 5.92 14.39
CA THR A 558 -21.69 6.16 15.62
C THR A 558 -22.12 7.62 15.73
N LEU A 559 -21.25 8.58 15.41
CA LEU A 559 -21.59 10.00 15.36
C LEU A 559 -22.63 10.31 14.28
N LEU A 560 -22.48 9.73 13.08
CA LEU A 560 -23.48 9.85 12.01
C LEU A 560 -24.84 9.30 12.45
N ARG A 561 -24.85 8.15 13.14
CA ARG A 561 -26.08 7.56 13.69
C ARG A 561 -26.72 8.44 14.76
N ALA A 562 -25.94 9.00 15.69
CA ALA A 562 -26.42 9.95 16.70
C ALA A 562 -26.97 11.25 16.04
N ALA A 563 -26.40 11.63 14.89
CA ALA A 563 -26.88 12.74 14.07
C ALA A 563 -28.15 12.41 13.26
N GLY A 564 -28.60 11.16 13.25
CA GLY A 564 -29.80 10.70 12.53
C GLY A 564 -29.55 10.21 11.10
N PHE A 565 -28.29 9.94 10.75
CA PHE A 565 -27.90 9.48 9.41
C PHE A 565 -27.43 8.03 9.44
N GLU A 566 -27.91 7.26 8.45
CA GLU A 566 -27.42 5.90 8.24
C GLU A 566 -26.07 5.91 7.55
N SER A 567 -25.23 4.96 7.94
CA SER A 567 -23.93 4.75 7.33
C SER A 567 -23.56 3.27 7.37
N GLN A 568 -22.84 2.86 6.33
CA GLN A 568 -22.33 1.50 6.15
C GLN A 568 -20.81 1.51 6.31
N THR A 569 -20.24 0.34 6.61
CA THR A 569 -18.79 0.17 6.53
C THR A 569 -18.46 -0.33 5.12
N VAL A 570 -17.33 0.11 4.57
CA VAL A 570 -16.77 -0.47 3.34
C VAL A 570 -15.38 -1.00 3.68
N LEU A 571 -15.21 -2.30 3.54
CA LEU A 571 -13.89 -2.94 3.60
C LEU A 571 -13.23 -2.73 2.24
N LEU A 572 -12.05 -2.12 2.22
CA LEU A 572 -11.37 -1.70 0.99
C LEU A 572 -10.03 -2.40 0.84
N ARG A 573 -9.76 -2.77 -0.41
CA ARG A 573 -8.41 -2.97 -0.91
C ARG A 573 -8.00 -1.68 -1.63
N THR A 574 -7.05 -0.96 -1.04
CA THR A 574 -6.57 0.31 -1.58
C THR A 574 -6.01 0.15 -2.98
N ALA A 575 -6.12 1.17 -3.83
CA ALA A 575 -5.79 1.10 -5.24
C ALA A 575 -4.36 0.61 -5.53
N GLU A 576 -3.39 1.04 -4.71
CA GLU A 576 -1.98 0.67 -4.84
C GLU A 576 -1.70 -0.81 -4.54
N HIS A 577 -2.59 -1.50 -3.83
CA HIS A 577 -2.50 -2.93 -3.53
C HIS A 577 -3.22 -3.78 -4.59
N GLY A 578 -3.69 -3.17 -5.69
CA GLY A 578 -4.34 -3.88 -6.77
C GLY A 578 -5.81 -4.21 -6.51
N ARG A 579 -6.31 -5.21 -7.23
CA ARG A 579 -7.74 -5.58 -7.26
C ARG A 579 -8.02 -6.74 -6.30
N LEU A 580 -9.29 -6.91 -5.93
CA LEU A 580 -9.71 -8.08 -5.16
C LEU A 580 -9.50 -9.35 -6.01
N ALA A 581 -9.06 -10.43 -5.36
CA ALA A 581 -8.91 -11.72 -6.01
C ALA A 581 -10.28 -12.26 -6.43
N PRO A 582 -10.49 -12.65 -7.69
CA PRO A 582 -11.75 -13.24 -8.11
C PRO A 582 -11.96 -14.60 -7.43
N GLY A 583 -13.21 -14.95 -7.13
CA GLY A 583 -13.57 -16.30 -6.69
C GLY A 583 -13.21 -16.69 -5.25
N VAL A 584 -12.48 -15.85 -4.50
CA VAL A 584 -12.21 -16.06 -3.07
C VAL A 584 -12.62 -14.84 -2.27
N CYS A 585 -13.27 -15.07 -1.13
CA CYS A 585 -13.68 -14.03 -0.20
C CYS A 585 -12.89 -14.17 1.10
N GLY A 586 -12.54 -13.09 1.77
CA GLY A 586 -11.89 -13.18 3.08
C GLY A 586 -11.51 -11.82 3.64
N LEU A 587 -11.39 -11.71 4.96
CA LEU A 587 -11.01 -10.42 5.59
C LEU A 587 -9.60 -9.98 5.19
N GLY A 588 -8.69 -10.92 4.93
CA GLY A 588 -7.32 -10.60 4.54
C GLY A 588 -7.17 -10.09 3.10
N GLU A 589 -8.26 -10.04 2.31
CA GLU A 589 -8.27 -9.34 1.02
C GLU A 589 -8.19 -7.82 1.18
N PHE A 590 -8.63 -7.31 2.34
CA PHE A 590 -8.73 -5.88 2.62
C PHE A 590 -7.56 -5.39 3.48
N ASN A 591 -7.01 -4.23 3.12
CA ASN A 591 -5.95 -3.57 3.87
C ASN A 591 -6.41 -2.22 4.48
N HIS A 592 -7.63 -1.77 4.17
CA HIS A 592 -8.18 -0.52 4.67
C HIS A 592 -9.70 -0.62 4.89
N VAL A 593 -10.27 0.35 5.62
CA VAL A 593 -11.71 0.42 5.89
C VAL A 593 -12.17 1.86 5.97
N VAL A 594 -13.33 2.14 5.36
CA VAL A 594 -13.95 3.47 5.30
C VAL A 594 -15.43 3.40 5.66
N ALA A 595 -16.06 4.56 5.89
CA ALA A 595 -17.51 4.64 6.02
C ALA A 595 -18.13 5.05 4.67
N MET A 596 -19.39 4.69 4.46
CA MET A 596 -20.19 5.19 3.35
C MET A 596 -21.53 5.69 3.89
N THR A 597 -21.99 6.84 3.41
CA THR A 597 -23.29 7.40 3.76
C THR A 597 -24.00 7.93 2.52
N ARG A 598 -25.32 8.09 2.60
CA ARG A 598 -26.14 8.62 1.51
C ARG A 598 -26.62 10.03 1.86
N ILE A 599 -26.49 10.95 0.92
CA ILE A 599 -27.10 12.29 0.99
C ILE A 599 -27.99 12.42 -0.24
N GLY A 600 -29.31 12.38 -0.03
CA GLY A 600 -30.24 12.26 -1.15
C GLY A 600 -30.08 10.92 -1.86
N ALA A 601 -29.86 10.96 -3.19
CA ALA A 601 -29.62 9.77 -4.00
C ALA A 601 -28.14 9.40 -4.14
N ASP A 602 -27.24 10.27 -3.69
CA ASP A 602 -25.81 10.13 -3.91
C ASP A 602 -25.14 9.41 -2.72
N GLU A 603 -24.21 8.51 -3.03
CA GLU A 603 -23.37 7.81 -2.07
C GLU A 603 -22.02 8.52 -1.90
N TYR A 604 -21.63 8.73 -0.65
CA TYR A 604 -20.38 9.38 -0.27
C TYR A 604 -19.52 8.42 0.53
N VAL A 605 -18.31 8.18 0.04
CA VAL A 605 -17.26 7.47 0.75
C VAL A 605 -16.55 8.45 1.68
N LEU A 606 -16.30 8.03 2.93
CA LEU A 606 -15.68 8.84 3.98
C LEU A 606 -14.46 8.11 4.53
N ASP A 607 -13.26 8.53 4.13
CA ASP A 607 -12.01 7.99 4.65
C ASP A 607 -11.56 8.75 5.91
N PRO A 608 -11.67 8.17 7.12
CA PRO A 608 -11.36 8.89 8.35
C PRO A 608 -9.87 9.17 8.54
N LEU A 609 -8.97 8.62 7.71
CA LEU A 609 -7.54 8.93 7.73
C LEU A 609 -7.16 10.09 6.79
N ALA A 610 -8.14 10.69 6.09
CA ALA A 610 -7.93 11.83 5.17
C ALA A 610 -7.72 13.17 5.91
N ARG A 611 -6.82 13.24 6.90
CA ARG A 611 -6.64 14.38 7.81
C ARG A 611 -6.59 15.72 7.07
N TYR A 612 -5.63 15.95 6.18
CA TYR A 612 -5.47 17.29 5.55
C TYR A 612 -6.36 17.55 4.33
N TYR A 613 -7.24 16.61 3.96
CA TYR A 613 -8.09 16.71 2.79
C TYR A 613 -9.27 17.64 3.05
N ARG A 614 -9.62 18.48 2.07
CA ARG A 614 -10.71 19.46 2.21
C ARG A 614 -12.02 18.88 1.68
N GLY A 615 -13.09 19.10 2.44
CA GLY A 615 -14.42 18.66 2.05
C GLY A 615 -14.45 17.14 1.81
N TRP A 616 -14.88 16.76 0.61
CA TRP A 616 -15.18 15.38 0.22
C TRP A 616 -14.09 14.74 -0.66
N THR A 617 -12.95 15.41 -0.85
CA THR A 617 -11.82 14.86 -1.60
C THR A 617 -11.23 13.68 -0.84
N LEU A 618 -10.98 12.58 -1.54
CA LEU A 618 -10.44 11.35 -0.96
C LEU A 618 -8.91 11.26 -1.14
N PRO A 619 -8.24 10.47 -0.28
CA PRO A 619 -6.86 10.07 -0.51
C PRO A 619 -6.68 9.28 -1.80
N THR A 620 -5.51 9.43 -2.41
CA THR A 620 -5.12 8.70 -3.64
C THR A 620 -5.35 7.19 -3.53
N ARG A 621 -4.97 6.58 -2.40
CA ARG A 621 -5.19 5.15 -2.10
C ARG A 621 -6.65 4.69 -2.12
N THR A 622 -7.59 5.62 -2.02
CA THR A 622 -9.03 5.35 -1.94
C THR A 622 -9.70 5.49 -3.29
N TYR A 623 -9.25 6.38 -4.17
CA TYR A 623 -9.79 6.51 -5.53
C TYR A 623 -9.46 5.27 -6.37
N GLY A 624 -10.45 4.72 -7.09
CA GLY A 624 -10.28 3.50 -7.86
C GLY A 624 -10.14 2.21 -7.03
N ALA A 625 -10.18 2.31 -5.70
CA ALA A 625 -10.10 1.16 -4.80
C ALA A 625 -11.33 0.25 -4.96
N GLU A 626 -11.12 -1.05 -4.83
CA GLU A 626 -12.18 -2.04 -4.81
C GLU A 626 -12.50 -2.45 -3.37
N GLY A 627 -13.74 -2.81 -3.11
CA GLY A 627 -14.13 -3.24 -1.79
C GLY A 627 -15.52 -3.83 -1.71
N VAL A 628 -15.95 -4.05 -0.48
CA VAL A 628 -17.24 -4.63 -0.14
C VAL A 628 -17.92 -3.79 0.92
N VAL A 629 -19.14 -3.36 0.62
CA VAL A 629 -20.03 -2.71 1.58
C VAL A 629 -20.55 -3.77 2.54
N VAL A 630 -20.34 -3.56 3.84
CA VAL A 630 -20.78 -4.44 4.91
C VAL A 630 -21.64 -3.65 5.92
N GLY A 631 -22.90 -4.06 6.07
CA GLY A 631 -23.85 -3.51 7.04
C GLY A 631 -25.03 -2.75 6.42
N GLY A 632 -26.01 -2.42 7.25
CA GLY A 632 -27.28 -1.84 6.78
C GLY A 632 -28.17 -2.86 6.04
N GLY A 633 -27.95 -4.16 6.24
CA GLY A 633 -28.66 -5.24 5.55
C GLY A 633 -28.19 -5.48 4.11
N GLU A 634 -27.11 -4.83 3.68
CA GLU A 634 -26.58 -4.91 2.33
C GLU A 634 -25.16 -5.50 2.34
N VAL A 635 -24.90 -6.39 1.38
CA VAL A 635 -23.56 -6.90 1.06
C VAL A 635 -23.39 -6.81 -0.44
N ARG A 636 -22.46 -5.95 -0.89
CA ARG A 636 -22.16 -5.80 -2.32
C ARG A 636 -20.75 -5.32 -2.56
N SER A 637 -20.20 -5.70 -3.70
CA SER A 637 -18.97 -5.12 -4.21
C SER A 637 -19.18 -3.65 -4.56
N VAL A 638 -18.13 -2.85 -4.39
CA VAL A 638 -18.09 -1.44 -4.78
C VAL A 638 -16.70 -1.11 -5.32
N THR A 639 -16.66 -0.28 -6.34
CA THR A 639 -15.43 0.37 -6.81
C THR A 639 -15.59 1.85 -6.53
N VAL A 640 -14.67 2.42 -5.77
CA VAL A 640 -14.64 3.87 -5.56
C VAL A 640 -14.32 4.52 -6.91
N PRO A 641 -15.08 5.54 -7.35
CA PRO A 641 -14.81 6.22 -8.62
C PRO A 641 -13.35 6.63 -8.76
N ALA A 642 -12.83 6.55 -9.99
CA ALA A 642 -11.48 7.03 -10.29
C ALA A 642 -11.41 8.55 -10.06
N GLN A 643 -10.20 9.03 -9.72
CA GLN A 643 -9.96 10.44 -9.47
C GLN A 643 -10.24 11.30 -10.71
N ASP A 644 -10.81 12.49 -10.52
CA ASP A 644 -10.73 13.55 -11.53
C ASP A 644 -9.30 14.15 -11.52
N PRO A 645 -8.57 14.11 -12.65
CA PRO A 645 -7.21 14.64 -12.75
C PRO A 645 -7.07 16.13 -12.38
N SER A 646 -8.18 16.90 -12.39
CA SER A 646 -8.20 18.32 -12.07
C SER A 646 -8.30 18.63 -10.57
N GLU A 647 -8.46 17.61 -9.70
CA GLU A 647 -8.64 17.77 -8.25
C GLU A 647 -7.38 18.19 -7.48
N GLY A 648 -6.26 18.43 -8.15
CA GLY A 648 -5.05 18.97 -7.53
C GLY A 648 -3.97 19.29 -8.54
N HIS A 649 -3.11 20.24 -8.21
CA HIS A 649 -1.92 20.54 -9.01
C HIS A 649 -0.81 21.11 -8.14
N THR A 650 0.40 21.07 -8.67
CA THR A 650 1.58 21.72 -8.11
C THR A 650 1.91 22.95 -8.95
N GLN A 651 1.91 24.12 -8.33
CA GLN A 651 2.39 25.36 -8.92
C GLN A 651 3.85 25.57 -8.54
N VAL A 652 4.72 25.79 -9.52
CA VAL A 652 6.15 26.04 -9.36
C VAL A 652 6.48 27.39 -9.99
N ASP A 653 6.88 28.35 -9.14
CA ASP A 653 7.34 29.66 -9.59
C ASP A 653 8.84 29.81 -9.33
N ILE A 654 9.58 30.12 -10.40
CA ILE A 654 11.04 30.27 -10.37
C ILE A 654 11.39 31.69 -10.79
N ALA A 655 12.09 32.42 -9.94
CA ALA A 655 12.56 33.77 -10.23
C ALA A 655 14.08 33.83 -10.06
N LEU A 656 14.80 33.96 -11.18
CA LEU A 656 16.25 33.92 -11.26
C LEU A 656 16.82 35.22 -11.82
N THR A 657 18.04 35.53 -11.40
CA THR A 657 18.88 36.61 -11.96
C THR A 657 20.21 36.02 -12.38
N MET A 658 20.59 36.26 -13.64
CA MET A 658 21.84 35.83 -14.23
C MET A 658 22.89 36.94 -14.09
N ASN A 659 24.12 36.57 -13.72
CA ASN A 659 25.26 37.49 -13.73
C ASN A 659 26.04 37.41 -15.06
N LYS A 660 27.09 38.23 -15.21
CA LYS A 660 27.89 38.28 -16.44
C LYS A 660 28.69 37.00 -16.70
N GLU A 661 28.94 36.21 -15.66
CA GLU A 661 29.61 34.92 -15.71
C GLU A 661 28.64 33.75 -15.93
N PHE A 662 27.36 34.04 -16.19
CA PHE A 662 26.27 33.07 -16.39
C PHE A 662 25.88 32.22 -15.17
N ASN A 663 26.32 32.62 -13.97
CA ASN A 663 25.78 32.07 -12.73
C ASN A 663 24.39 32.64 -12.51
N VAL A 664 23.47 31.80 -12.03
CA VAL A 664 22.10 32.21 -11.71
C VAL A 664 21.84 32.05 -10.22
N SER A 665 21.18 33.05 -9.65
CA SER A 665 20.70 33.00 -8.27
C SER A 665 19.30 33.54 -8.18
N GLY A 666 18.52 33.04 -7.22
CA GLY A 666 17.11 33.39 -7.16
C GLY A 666 16.32 32.67 -6.10
N LYS A 667 15.00 32.64 -6.30
CA LYS A 667 14.04 32.00 -5.41
C LYS A 667 13.19 31.01 -6.18
N LEU A 668 12.98 29.85 -5.57
CA LEU A 668 12.02 28.84 -5.97
C LEU A 668 10.87 28.84 -4.98
N ARG A 669 9.64 28.88 -5.49
CA ARG A 669 8.41 28.72 -4.71
C ARG A 669 7.62 27.57 -5.28
N ILE A 670 7.16 26.69 -4.40
CA ILE A 670 6.27 25.58 -4.75
C ILE A 670 5.02 25.71 -3.89
N GLU A 671 3.85 25.69 -4.51
CA GLU A 671 2.57 25.71 -3.82
C GLU A 671 1.69 24.55 -4.31
N TYR A 672 1.09 23.84 -3.37
CA TYR A 672 0.31 22.63 -3.63
C TYR A 672 -1.17 22.89 -3.48
N PHE A 673 -1.98 22.36 -4.40
CA PHE A 673 -3.42 22.62 -4.45
C PHE A 673 -4.22 21.31 -4.42
N GLY A 674 -5.43 21.39 -3.85
CA GLY A 674 -6.39 20.29 -3.84
C GLY A 674 -5.86 19.05 -3.13
N ARG A 675 -5.94 17.88 -3.76
CA ARG A 675 -5.42 16.63 -3.20
C ARG A 675 -3.93 16.70 -2.86
N VAL A 676 -3.11 17.27 -3.75
CA VAL A 676 -1.65 17.32 -3.59
C VAL A 676 -1.25 18.15 -2.35
N ASP A 677 -2.04 19.19 -2.01
CA ASP A 677 -1.87 19.94 -0.76
C ASP A 677 -1.95 19.02 0.47
N ALA A 678 -2.96 18.17 0.51
CA ALA A 678 -3.21 17.29 1.65
C ALA A 678 -2.12 16.20 1.78
N GLU A 679 -1.67 15.65 0.66
CA GLU A 679 -0.58 14.67 0.62
C GLU A 679 0.74 15.26 1.10
N MET A 680 1.10 16.45 0.59
CA MET A 680 2.34 17.11 1.00
C MET A 680 2.30 17.54 2.46
N LYS A 681 1.13 17.90 3.00
CA LYS A 681 0.98 18.13 4.44
C LYS A 681 1.16 16.85 5.25
N ASN A 682 0.64 15.71 4.80
CA ASN A 682 0.91 14.42 5.46
C ASN A 682 2.42 14.15 5.48
N GLU A 683 3.09 14.34 4.35
CA GLU A 683 4.53 14.10 4.22
C GLU A 683 5.34 15.03 5.13
N PHE A 684 5.13 16.35 5.04
CA PHE A 684 5.86 17.35 5.82
C PHE A 684 5.65 17.20 7.33
N ASN A 685 4.47 16.76 7.77
CA ASN A 685 4.21 16.55 9.20
C ASN A 685 4.70 15.18 9.71
N SER A 686 5.14 14.29 8.81
CA SER A 686 5.69 12.98 9.19
C SER A 686 7.20 13.02 9.48
N TRP A 687 7.90 14.06 9.00
CA TRP A 687 9.36 14.19 9.07
C TRP A 687 9.77 15.40 9.92
N ASP A 688 10.98 15.34 10.49
CA ASP A 688 11.58 16.52 11.14
C ASP A 688 12.14 17.51 10.08
N GLN A 689 12.63 18.67 10.51
CA GLN A 689 13.15 19.68 9.58
C GLN A 689 14.31 19.17 8.72
N ASN A 690 15.12 18.24 9.22
CA ASN A 690 16.25 17.69 8.47
C ASN A 690 15.76 16.69 7.42
N GLY A 691 14.79 15.85 7.78
CA GLY A 691 14.09 14.95 6.86
C GLY A 691 13.45 15.73 5.72
N ILE A 692 12.71 16.80 6.00
CA ILE A 692 12.08 17.63 4.96
C ILE A 692 13.13 18.30 4.06
N ALA A 693 14.23 18.78 4.63
CA ALA A 693 15.32 19.34 3.83
C ALA A 693 15.95 18.27 2.92
N ALA A 694 16.16 17.05 3.40
CA ALA A 694 16.65 15.93 2.60
C ALA A 694 15.64 15.51 1.52
N PHE A 695 14.34 15.50 1.83
CA PHE A 695 13.25 15.26 0.88
C PHE A 695 13.36 16.20 -0.32
N LEU A 696 13.35 17.50 -0.01
CA LEU A 696 13.28 18.56 -0.99
C LEU A 696 14.57 18.63 -1.78
N ARG A 697 15.73 18.42 -1.13
CA ARG A 697 17.00 18.31 -1.85
C ARG A 697 17.00 17.12 -2.80
N ARG A 698 16.59 15.93 -2.37
CA ARG A 698 16.53 14.77 -3.27
C ARG A 698 15.63 15.04 -4.47
N GLN A 699 14.41 15.50 -4.22
CA GLN A 699 13.47 15.87 -5.28
C GLN A 699 14.09 16.92 -6.22
N LEU A 700 14.63 18.01 -5.68
CA LEU A 700 15.09 19.14 -6.49
C LEU A 700 16.46 18.94 -7.13
N SER A 701 17.35 18.11 -6.57
CA SER A 701 18.67 17.82 -7.12
C SER A 701 18.57 16.97 -8.39
N ASP A 702 17.58 16.08 -8.47
CA ASP A 702 17.26 15.35 -9.70
C ASP A 702 16.76 16.31 -10.79
N TYR A 703 16.15 17.42 -10.37
CA TYR A 703 15.48 18.39 -11.24
C TYR A 703 16.34 19.61 -11.62
N ILE A 704 17.35 19.93 -10.83
CA ILE A 704 18.21 21.10 -11.04
C ILE A 704 19.66 20.65 -10.80
N PRO A 705 20.30 19.99 -11.79
CA PRO A 705 21.68 19.54 -11.68
C PRO A 705 22.62 20.70 -11.34
N GLY A 706 23.47 20.53 -10.33
CA GLY A 706 24.39 21.58 -9.86
C GLY A 706 23.72 22.73 -9.10
N GLY A 707 22.42 22.59 -8.78
CA GLY A 707 21.69 23.52 -7.92
C GLY A 707 22.10 23.38 -6.46
N ASP A 708 22.56 24.48 -5.87
CA ASP A 708 22.72 24.63 -4.44
C ASP A 708 21.48 25.32 -3.86
N PHE A 709 20.98 24.77 -2.76
CA PHE A 709 19.70 25.11 -2.18
C PHE A 709 19.87 25.53 -0.73
N ASP A 710 19.41 26.74 -0.43
CA ASP A 710 19.30 27.23 0.94
C ASP A 710 18.28 26.38 1.74
N LYS A 711 18.22 26.61 3.05
CA LYS A 711 17.22 25.98 3.90
C LYS A 711 15.80 26.29 3.39
N ALA A 712 15.02 25.23 3.15
CA ALA A 712 13.62 25.36 2.75
C ALA A 712 12.78 25.94 3.90
N ASN A 713 11.94 26.92 3.54
CA ASN A 713 10.96 27.51 4.44
C ASN A 713 9.58 26.96 4.07
N LEU A 714 8.94 26.33 5.05
CA LEU A 714 7.61 25.75 4.91
C LEU A 714 6.56 26.71 5.46
N PHE A 715 5.46 26.84 4.75
CA PHE A 715 4.32 27.66 5.14
C PHE A 715 3.05 26.81 5.12
N ASN A 716 2.16 27.08 6.08
CA ASN A 716 0.81 26.51 6.15
C ASN A 716 0.74 24.98 6.26
N GLN A 717 1.83 24.27 6.60
CA GLN A 717 1.85 22.80 6.65
C GLN A 717 0.84 22.21 7.66
N GLU A 718 0.44 22.99 8.68
CA GLU A 718 -0.58 22.61 9.67
C GLU A 718 -1.93 23.32 9.42
N LYS A 719 -2.00 24.28 8.48
CA LYS A 719 -3.20 25.11 8.27
C LYS A 719 -4.14 24.42 7.28
N ARG A 720 -5.31 24.01 7.76
CA ARG A 720 -6.36 23.35 6.96
C ARG A 720 -6.84 24.17 5.76
N THR A 721 -7.10 25.46 5.96
CA THR A 721 -7.76 26.34 4.97
C THR A 721 -6.80 27.00 3.99
N ARG A 722 -5.49 26.80 4.16
CA ARG A 722 -4.47 27.40 3.30
C ARG A 722 -3.58 26.33 2.70
N ASN A 723 -3.15 26.57 1.48
CA ASN A 723 -2.27 25.66 0.76
C ASN A 723 -0.88 25.64 1.39
N ALA A 724 -0.32 24.44 1.51
CA ALA A 724 1.07 24.23 1.86
C ALA A 724 1.95 24.84 0.77
N ARG A 725 3.00 25.54 1.22
CA ARG A 725 3.92 26.23 0.33
C ARG A 725 5.35 26.07 0.83
N VAL A 726 6.25 25.82 -0.10
CA VAL A 726 7.69 25.75 0.12
C VAL A 726 8.34 26.95 -0.56
N GLN A 727 9.30 27.58 0.12
CA GLN A 727 10.14 28.62 -0.48
C GLN A 727 11.61 28.42 -0.09
N LEU A 728 12.49 28.47 -1.08
CA LEU A 728 13.93 28.32 -0.88
C LEU A 728 14.72 29.21 -1.83
N GLY A 729 15.94 29.56 -1.41
CA GLY A 729 16.94 30.17 -2.26
C GLY A 729 17.56 29.12 -3.16
N LEU A 730 17.85 29.52 -4.40
CA LEU A 730 18.47 28.67 -5.42
C LEU A 730 19.70 29.39 -5.96
N GLN A 731 20.84 28.71 -5.99
CA GLN A 731 22.06 29.13 -6.68
C GLN A 731 22.51 28.04 -7.64
N VAL A 732 22.98 28.44 -8.82
CA VAL A 732 23.46 27.48 -9.81
C VAL A 732 24.63 28.04 -10.59
N THR A 733 25.72 27.26 -10.63
CA THR A 733 27.00 27.68 -11.22
C THR A 733 27.24 26.99 -12.56
N LYS A 734 26.91 27.66 -13.67
CA LYS A 734 27.21 27.26 -15.05
C LYS A 734 26.69 25.89 -15.62
N PRO A 735 25.66 25.18 -15.11
CA PRO A 735 25.20 23.96 -15.80
C PRO A 735 24.25 24.23 -17.00
N TRP A 736 23.80 25.48 -17.22
CA TRP A 736 22.73 25.82 -18.17
C TRP A 736 23.21 26.24 -19.55
N ILE A 737 24.52 26.50 -19.74
CA ILE A 737 25.04 27.13 -20.95
C ILE A 737 26.08 26.26 -21.64
N THR A 738 25.92 26.07 -22.94
CA THR A 738 26.87 25.36 -23.79
C THR A 738 27.30 26.17 -25.01
N GLY A 739 28.54 25.94 -25.46
CA GLY A 739 29.10 26.55 -26.67
C GLY A 739 29.67 27.97 -26.51
N GLU A 740 30.08 28.54 -27.65
CA GLU A 740 30.46 29.95 -27.82
C GLU A 740 29.25 30.76 -28.30
N ALA A 741 29.29 32.10 -28.20
CA ALA A 741 28.18 32.96 -28.62
C ALA A 741 27.79 32.70 -30.10
N PRO A 742 26.50 32.46 -30.42
CA PRO A 742 25.32 32.43 -29.55
C PRO A 742 25.29 31.27 -28.54
N TRP A 743 25.10 31.59 -27.26
CA TRP A 743 25.07 30.62 -26.17
C TRP A 743 23.74 29.87 -26.13
N ASN A 744 23.78 28.54 -26.03
CA ASN A 744 22.56 27.74 -25.83
C ASN A 744 22.23 27.66 -24.34
N VAL A 745 21.00 27.99 -23.97
CA VAL A 745 20.48 27.91 -22.61
C VAL A 745 19.52 26.73 -22.49
N VAL A 746 19.77 25.90 -21.49
CA VAL A 746 18.76 25.01 -20.90
C VAL A 746 18.06 25.81 -19.81
N LEU A 747 16.73 25.82 -19.73
CA LEU A 747 16.00 26.38 -18.59
C LEU A 747 15.58 25.27 -17.64
N ILE A 748 15.33 25.58 -16.36
CA ILE A 748 14.51 24.66 -15.52
C ILE A 748 13.13 24.56 -16.17
N GLY A 749 12.89 23.47 -16.88
CA GLY A 749 11.60 23.09 -17.43
C GLY A 749 11.06 21.81 -16.77
N PRO A 750 9.94 21.28 -17.26
CA PRO A 750 9.38 20.03 -16.77
C PRO A 750 10.16 18.76 -17.16
N ASP A 751 11.15 18.86 -18.06
CA ASP A 751 12.16 17.84 -18.38
C ASP A 751 13.04 17.47 -17.20
N ALA A 752 13.22 18.39 -16.26
CA ALA A 752 13.72 18.06 -14.95
C ALA A 752 12.93 16.90 -14.31
N PHE A 753 11.61 16.81 -14.55
CA PHE A 753 10.69 15.90 -13.87
C PHE A 753 10.51 14.56 -14.59
N PHE A 754 11.56 14.02 -15.21
CA PHE A 754 11.55 12.61 -15.65
C PHE A 754 11.51 11.73 -14.40
N PRO A 755 10.37 11.12 -14.11
CA PRO A 755 10.29 10.24 -12.96
C PRO A 755 11.05 8.95 -13.27
N GLU A 756 11.55 8.29 -12.23
CA GLU A 756 12.33 7.05 -12.35
C GLU A 756 11.62 5.95 -13.16
N TYR A 757 10.28 5.96 -13.17
CA TYR A 757 9.48 5.00 -13.92
C TYR A 757 9.44 5.23 -15.44
N VAL A 758 9.99 6.35 -15.95
CA VAL A 758 10.14 6.64 -17.39
C VAL A 758 11.59 6.36 -17.80
N ARG A 759 11.89 5.08 -18.03
CA ARG A 759 13.22 4.60 -18.44
C ARG A 759 13.17 3.55 -19.55
N LYS A 760 14.26 3.45 -20.32
CA LYS A 760 14.44 2.37 -21.32
C LYS A 760 14.69 1.03 -20.62
N GLY A 761 14.34 -0.07 -21.29
CA GLY A 761 14.59 -1.42 -20.78
C GLY A 761 13.65 -1.89 -19.67
N ARG A 762 12.59 -1.12 -19.38
CA ARG A 762 11.52 -1.52 -18.43
C ARG A 762 10.81 -2.78 -18.92
N VAL A 763 10.49 -3.69 -18.00
CA VAL A 763 9.86 -4.98 -18.34
C VAL A 763 8.38 -5.06 -17.92
N HIS A 764 7.97 -4.25 -16.95
CA HIS A 764 6.59 -4.15 -16.47
C HIS A 764 5.89 -2.89 -17.02
N GLY A 765 4.55 -2.88 -16.96
CA GLY A 765 3.77 -1.66 -17.14
C GLY A 765 4.04 -0.63 -16.04
N VAL A 766 3.30 0.47 -16.06
CA VAL A 766 3.33 1.51 -15.02
C VAL A 766 1.95 1.62 -14.38
N HIS A 767 1.90 1.61 -13.06
CA HIS A 767 0.72 1.93 -12.27
C HIS A 767 1.03 3.15 -11.40
N LEU A 768 0.41 4.28 -11.74
CA LEU A 768 0.52 5.51 -10.99
C LEU A 768 -0.57 5.54 -9.93
N SER A 769 -0.17 5.68 -8.67
CA SER A 769 -1.12 5.82 -7.56
C SER A 769 -2.00 7.06 -7.77
N GLY A 770 -1.41 8.18 -8.18
CA GLY A 770 -2.15 9.40 -8.53
C GLY A 770 -1.55 10.12 -9.73
N LEU A 771 -2.39 10.86 -10.46
CA LEU A 771 -1.97 11.64 -11.63
C LEU A 771 -1.34 12.96 -11.21
N ARG A 772 -0.25 13.34 -11.88
CA ARG A 772 0.41 14.64 -11.70
C ARG A 772 -0.20 15.72 -12.60
N ASP A 773 -0.39 16.92 -12.06
CA ASP A 773 -0.58 18.17 -12.81
C ASP A 773 0.43 19.19 -12.24
N VAL A 774 1.37 19.62 -13.07
CA VAL A 774 2.45 20.53 -12.69
C VAL A 774 2.41 21.75 -13.59
N ARG A 775 2.39 22.92 -12.98
CA ARG A 775 2.37 24.23 -13.65
C ARG A 775 3.62 24.98 -13.26
N ILE A 776 4.41 25.37 -14.25
CA ILE A 776 5.72 25.98 -14.06
C ILE A 776 5.71 27.37 -14.68
N THR A 777 6.15 28.36 -13.93
CA THR A 777 6.50 29.69 -14.44
C THR A 777 7.93 30.00 -14.04
N SER A 778 8.84 30.08 -15.02
CA SER A 778 10.23 30.45 -14.80
C SER A 778 10.53 31.80 -15.42
N ARG A 779 11.19 32.68 -14.66
CA ARG A 779 11.58 34.02 -15.09
C ARG A 779 13.06 34.23 -14.82
N VAL A 780 13.82 34.55 -15.85
CA VAL A 780 15.26 34.81 -15.76
C VAL A 780 15.55 36.25 -16.20
N LYS A 781 16.00 37.06 -15.25
CA LYS A 781 16.55 38.39 -15.53
C LYS A 781 17.96 38.24 -16.08
N LEU A 782 18.21 38.84 -17.24
CA LEU A 782 19.51 38.84 -17.89
C LEU A 782 20.30 40.11 -17.52
N PRO A 783 21.64 40.05 -17.44
CA PRO A 783 22.46 41.24 -17.25
C PRO A 783 22.45 42.09 -18.53
N GLU A 784 22.77 43.38 -18.43
CA GLU A 784 22.72 44.31 -19.58
C GLU A 784 23.61 43.92 -20.76
N SER A 785 24.62 43.07 -20.54
CA SER A 785 25.55 42.58 -21.57
C SER A 785 25.00 41.41 -22.39
N ILE A 786 23.83 40.86 -22.04
CA ILE A 786 23.26 39.66 -22.66
C ILE A 786 21.81 39.95 -23.05
N ALA A 787 21.41 39.51 -24.24
CA ALA A 787 20.04 39.60 -24.73
C ALA A 787 19.51 38.23 -25.17
N VAL A 788 18.20 38.06 -25.11
CA VAL A 788 17.50 36.92 -25.73
C VAL A 788 17.65 37.02 -27.25
N GLY A 789 18.22 35.98 -27.86
CA GLY A 789 18.28 35.77 -29.30
C GLY A 789 17.06 34.98 -29.76
N ASP A 790 17.29 33.86 -30.43
CA ASP A 790 16.24 32.97 -30.90
C ASP A 790 15.56 32.20 -29.75
N LEU A 791 14.23 32.15 -29.82
CA LEU A 791 13.40 31.35 -28.93
C LEU A 791 12.82 30.16 -29.70
N PRO A 792 12.68 28.98 -29.06
CA PRO A 792 12.01 27.85 -29.67
C PRO A 792 10.52 28.14 -29.90
N GLN A 793 9.90 27.38 -30.81
CA GLN A 793 8.46 27.42 -31.01
C GLN A 793 7.71 26.89 -29.78
N ASP A 794 6.46 27.32 -29.62
CA ASP A 794 5.57 26.78 -28.59
C ASP A 794 5.42 25.27 -28.78
N VAL A 795 5.55 24.53 -27.68
CA VAL A 795 5.47 23.07 -27.67
C VAL A 795 4.08 22.66 -27.21
N LEU A 796 3.47 21.74 -27.95
CA LEU A 796 2.25 21.04 -27.53
C LEU A 796 2.41 19.55 -27.81
N VAL A 797 2.41 18.76 -26.74
CA VAL A 797 2.30 17.30 -26.79
C VAL A 797 0.96 16.93 -26.19
N GLU A 798 0.12 16.25 -26.94
CA GLU A 798 -1.19 15.84 -26.50
C GLU A 798 -1.39 14.37 -26.87
N SER A 799 -1.60 13.53 -25.88
CA SER A 799 -1.91 12.12 -26.07
C SER A 799 -2.95 11.63 -25.06
N LYS A 800 -3.34 10.36 -25.19
CA LYS A 800 -4.19 9.69 -24.21
C LYS A 800 -3.49 9.46 -22.86
N TYR A 801 -2.17 9.59 -22.79
CA TYR A 801 -1.41 9.35 -21.55
C TYR A 801 -1.03 10.64 -20.83
N LEU A 802 -0.70 11.70 -21.57
CA LEU A 802 -0.27 12.96 -21.00
C LEU A 802 -0.64 14.16 -21.89
N SER A 803 -0.64 15.34 -21.30
CA SER A 803 -0.61 16.63 -21.99
C SER A 803 0.59 17.43 -21.52
N TYR A 804 1.26 18.07 -22.45
CA TYR A 804 2.33 19.00 -22.17
C TYR A 804 2.22 20.22 -23.08
N ALA A 805 2.26 21.41 -22.49
CA ALA A 805 2.33 22.66 -23.23
C ALA A 805 3.43 23.55 -22.65
N ALA A 806 4.26 24.14 -23.49
CA ALA A 806 5.25 25.12 -23.08
C ALA A 806 5.37 26.29 -24.05
N ARG A 807 5.58 27.47 -23.48
CA ARG A 807 5.71 28.74 -24.19
C ARG A 807 6.91 29.51 -23.68
N PHE A 808 7.71 29.99 -24.62
CA PHE A 808 8.90 30.79 -24.34
C PHE A 808 8.68 32.22 -24.82
N ARG A 809 8.93 33.19 -23.95
CA ARG A 809 8.69 34.61 -24.24
C ARG A 809 9.82 35.47 -23.73
N LYS A 810 9.98 36.63 -24.36
CA LYS A 810 10.78 37.74 -23.83
C LYS A 810 9.85 38.67 -23.05
N ASP A 811 10.22 39.03 -21.82
CA ASP A 811 9.46 40.01 -21.05
C ASP A 811 9.76 41.45 -21.49
N ASN A 812 8.97 42.41 -20.99
CA ASN A 812 9.11 43.83 -21.33
C ASN A 812 10.46 44.45 -20.90
N GLN A 813 11.20 43.80 -20.00
CA GLN A 813 12.53 44.21 -19.53
C GLN A 813 13.66 43.48 -20.28
N GLY A 814 13.32 42.63 -21.25
CA GLY A 814 14.26 41.85 -22.04
C GLY A 814 14.73 40.56 -21.37
N GLY A 815 14.12 40.15 -20.25
CA GLY A 815 14.32 38.87 -19.60
C GLY A 815 13.61 37.71 -20.33
N LEU A 816 13.94 36.49 -19.92
CA LEU A 816 13.45 35.25 -20.49
C LEU A 816 12.36 34.65 -19.60
N VAL A 817 11.22 34.25 -20.17
CA VAL A 817 10.09 33.66 -19.47
C VAL A 817 9.71 32.32 -20.11
N LEU A 818 9.54 31.31 -19.27
CA LEU A 818 8.96 30.01 -19.62
C LEU A 818 7.65 29.82 -18.82
N GLU A 819 6.58 29.53 -19.54
CA GLU A 819 5.32 29.05 -18.98
C GLU A 819 5.08 27.63 -19.48
N ALA A 820 4.93 26.68 -18.57
CA ALA A 820 4.73 25.28 -18.92
C ALA A 820 3.65 24.62 -18.06
N ARG A 821 2.88 23.70 -18.65
CA ARG A 821 1.95 22.82 -17.93
C ARG A 821 2.13 21.40 -18.41
N PHE A 822 2.29 20.50 -17.45
CA PHE A 822 2.37 19.06 -17.65
C PHE A 822 1.22 18.41 -16.88
N ALA A 823 0.51 17.46 -17.48
CA ALA A 823 -0.47 16.65 -16.78
C ALA A 823 -0.52 15.21 -17.30
N GLU A 824 -0.61 14.26 -16.39
CA GLU A 824 -0.87 12.85 -16.69
C GLU A 824 -2.39 12.60 -16.76
N LYS A 825 -2.80 11.69 -17.63
CA LYS A 825 -4.21 11.40 -17.92
C LYS A 825 -4.62 9.96 -17.66
N LYS A 826 -3.65 9.07 -17.42
CA LYS A 826 -3.89 7.64 -17.25
C LYS A 826 -3.02 7.07 -16.14
N THR A 827 -3.64 6.40 -15.18
CA THR A 827 -2.97 5.79 -14.03
C THR A 827 -2.34 4.44 -14.38
N ASP A 828 -3.08 3.59 -15.10
CA ASP A 828 -2.61 2.29 -15.57
C ASP A 828 -2.12 2.35 -17.02
N ILE A 829 -0.81 2.24 -17.22
CA ILE A 829 -0.15 2.12 -18.52
C ILE A 829 0.30 0.67 -18.69
N GLY A 830 -0.34 -0.06 -19.61
CA GLY A 830 0.01 -1.46 -19.88
C GLY A 830 1.42 -1.63 -20.42
N LYS A 831 1.98 -2.84 -20.30
CA LYS A 831 3.31 -3.18 -20.85
C LYS A 831 3.42 -2.83 -22.34
N ASP A 832 2.41 -3.18 -23.12
CA ASP A 832 2.37 -2.92 -24.56
C ASP A 832 2.15 -1.44 -24.92
N GLU A 833 1.65 -0.65 -23.97
CA GLU A 833 1.45 0.80 -24.11
C GLU A 833 2.69 1.61 -23.73
N TYR A 834 3.61 1.02 -22.95
CA TYR A 834 4.71 1.73 -22.33
C TYR A 834 5.67 2.37 -23.33
N ALA A 835 5.93 1.73 -24.48
CA ALA A 835 6.78 2.31 -25.51
C ALA A 835 6.21 3.63 -26.07
N ALA A 836 4.89 3.71 -26.25
CA ALA A 836 4.22 4.93 -26.70
C ALA A 836 4.22 6.01 -25.60
N PHE A 837 4.01 5.60 -24.35
CA PHE A 837 4.11 6.48 -23.19
C PHE A 837 5.51 7.10 -23.06
N LEU A 838 6.56 6.27 -23.15
CA LEU A 838 7.95 6.72 -23.14
C LEU A 838 8.25 7.68 -24.30
N ALA A 839 7.75 7.39 -25.50
CA ALA A 839 7.94 8.26 -26.66
C ALA A 839 7.31 9.64 -26.47
N ASP A 840 6.18 9.76 -25.76
CA ASP A 840 5.58 11.05 -25.46
C ASP A 840 6.43 11.87 -24.47
N TYR A 841 7.06 11.22 -23.49
CA TYR A 841 8.07 11.85 -22.64
C TYR A 841 9.32 12.25 -23.43
N GLU A 842 9.84 11.40 -24.31
CA GLU A 842 11.00 11.72 -25.16
C GLU A 842 10.72 12.91 -26.08
N LYS A 843 9.50 13.04 -26.62
CA LYS A 843 9.06 14.24 -27.38
C LYS A 843 9.08 15.49 -26.50
N MET A 844 8.56 15.40 -25.28
CA MET A 844 8.59 16.51 -24.31
C MET A 844 10.03 16.94 -24.00
N ALA A 845 10.94 16.00 -23.70
CA ALA A 845 12.35 16.28 -23.46
C ALA A 845 13.05 16.89 -24.68
N GLY A 846 12.85 16.31 -25.87
CA GLY A 846 13.45 16.81 -27.10
C GLY A 846 13.01 18.24 -27.42
N ALA A 847 11.75 18.58 -27.15
CA ALA A 847 11.23 19.92 -27.36
C ALA A 847 11.77 20.96 -26.37
N LEU A 848 12.12 20.55 -25.15
CA LEU A 848 12.79 21.39 -24.14
C LEU A 848 14.28 21.57 -24.40
N GLY A 849 14.92 20.57 -25.04
CA GLY A 849 16.29 20.66 -25.53
C GLY A 849 16.48 21.53 -26.78
N ALA A 850 15.40 22.07 -27.37
CA ALA A 850 15.47 23.00 -28.49
C ALA A 850 16.02 24.34 -28.02
N GLY A 851 17.27 24.63 -28.41
CA GLY A 851 18.13 25.68 -27.85
C GLY A 851 17.50 27.07 -27.79
N ILE A 852 17.34 27.58 -26.57
CA ILE A 852 17.17 29.01 -26.33
C ILE A 852 18.52 29.67 -26.57
N SER A 853 18.58 30.64 -27.48
CA SER A 853 19.81 31.34 -27.77
C SER A 853 19.92 32.62 -26.96
N LEU A 854 21.06 32.81 -26.29
CA LEU A 854 21.47 34.10 -25.76
C LEU A 854 22.59 34.68 -26.61
N ILE A 855 22.51 35.98 -26.88
CA ILE A 855 23.47 36.74 -27.66
C ILE A 855 24.07 37.88 -26.85
N PRO A 856 25.28 38.37 -27.19
CA PRO A 856 25.76 39.63 -26.67
C PRO A 856 24.74 40.74 -26.92
N ALA A 857 24.40 41.52 -25.89
CA ALA A 857 23.49 42.64 -26.07
C ALA A 857 24.11 43.69 -27.01
N PRO A 858 23.33 44.26 -27.94
CA PRO A 858 23.83 45.35 -28.77
C PRO A 858 24.23 46.54 -27.89
N PRO A 859 25.29 47.28 -28.25
CA PRO A 859 25.73 48.44 -27.48
C PRO A 859 24.56 49.42 -27.34
N LYS A 860 24.24 49.83 -26.09
CA LYS A 860 23.25 50.88 -25.85
C LYS A 860 23.63 52.11 -26.68
N ALA A 861 22.71 52.59 -27.50
CA ALA A 861 22.90 53.85 -28.20
C ALA A 861 23.25 54.92 -27.16
N PRO A 862 24.28 55.77 -27.39
CA PRO A 862 24.63 56.81 -26.45
C PRO A 862 23.40 57.65 -26.16
N ALA A 863 23.14 57.90 -24.87
CA ALA A 863 22.04 58.77 -24.46
C ALA A 863 22.13 60.07 -25.28
N PRO A 864 21.01 60.58 -25.85
CA PRO A 864 21.05 61.81 -26.60
C PRO A 864 21.68 62.87 -25.70
N VAL A 865 22.86 63.34 -26.10
CA VAL A 865 23.55 64.43 -25.43
C VAL A 865 22.55 65.57 -25.41
N ALA A 866 22.15 66.00 -24.21
CA ALA A 866 21.29 67.15 -24.05
C ALA A 866 21.97 68.33 -24.74
N GLY A 867 21.49 68.66 -25.94
CA GLY A 867 22.00 69.78 -26.71
C GLY A 867 21.76 71.03 -25.88
N SER A 868 22.85 71.66 -25.45
CA SER A 868 22.81 73.01 -24.91
C SER A 868 22.29 73.95 -25.99
N ARG A 869 21.07 74.45 -25.81
CA ARG A 869 20.65 75.78 -26.29
C ARG A 869 19.76 76.42 -25.25
#